data_AF-A0A3D3ZWY2-F1
#
_entry.id   AF-A0A3D3ZWY2-F1
#
_cell.length_a   1.000
_cell.length_b   1.000
_cell.length_c   1.000
_cell.angle_alpha   90.00
_cell.angle_beta   90.00
_cell.angle_gamma   90.00
#
_symmetry.space_group_name_H-M   'P 1'
#
loop_
_entity.id
_entity.type
_entity.pdbx_description
1 polymer ?
#
loop_
_entity_poly.entity_id
_entity_poly.type
_entity_poly.pdbx_seq_one_letter_code
_entity_poly.pdbx_strand_id
1 'polypeptide(L)'
;MIRIAILLSLVPFMALADPVTIRSGEHETFSRLVISIGVNTGWSVEPDEDGYVLKLEGRSDGFDTSQIFERIQRKRLRDVQQTAPNALGLRVECACEVDAFLWRPGYLVVDFKDGPEPVRVQSNVGFGPLNTATSSPSEGVTIAPLVLPNILHFLPPEIEKNERAPNEDAQDPTDLSATEEALAIGIARAASQGFLEPATVNTGQPEVSIEEPEPELVLAVEESNTPVSSARPGVGISTAMDRDLAQLGIELGRSLDQQCLPADLFEIEAWGDGRAFHEQASALAEALAGEFGEEPREAQENLARLYIHFGFGAEAKLVLAADPAASQSRIVLTELARIIDDYDGDYPAIRAQEGCNTAGALWAFLHHPTQQEENDRNQLIQQFLALPQPLRSQISPRLARRFLDVGDLDAASQLLNAADNQDVSSTHEVQSTRALISESLDNAGAAVAVLSGEAEDSARITPQSLIRLIELELEQGLVPSESNLLLAGALRQEYRDTPIEQDLANVEAAGRIVSGQYQLALDLVQSREDIQAFEIVDQTFAHTAAHAETGTFLEFAFSETPAGLTPATENAIAKRLVDLGFYERASTFLAGDAEREAAAERRYLRAESALGAGEFNLAMDAVLGMTDDRARSLRARAYEGLGQHRAALSALTIDQPASSPTLQFRAGAWERLTVEQDEVLSTFASSVLQPPNETPVATLAERREILAQSQDSRQSVENLLRRFSLENSEN
;
A
#
# COMPACT_ATOMS: atom_id res chain seq x y z
N MET A 1 -57.56 10.82 -39.73
CA MET A 1 -56.71 10.82 -38.52
C MET A 1 -55.21 10.88 -38.83
N ILE A 2 -54.74 10.39 -39.99
CA ILE A 2 -53.30 10.43 -40.38
C ILE A 2 -52.77 11.83 -40.75
N ARG A 3 -53.64 12.78 -41.16
CA ARG A 3 -53.21 14.13 -41.58
C ARG A 3 -52.92 15.12 -40.44
N ILE A 4 -53.33 14.82 -39.20
CA ILE A 4 -53.04 15.67 -38.03
C ILE A 4 -51.69 15.30 -37.40
N ALA A 5 -51.27 14.04 -37.52
CA ALA A 5 -49.98 13.57 -36.99
C ALA A 5 -48.77 14.15 -37.73
N ILE A 6 -48.88 14.43 -39.03
CA ILE A 6 -47.78 14.97 -39.84
C ILE A 6 -47.59 16.49 -39.63
N LEU A 7 -48.63 17.21 -39.16
CA LEU A 7 -48.51 18.64 -38.87
C LEU A 7 -47.87 18.91 -37.50
N LEU A 8 -47.90 17.95 -36.57
CA LEU A 8 -47.23 18.07 -35.26
C LEU A 8 -45.74 17.70 -35.30
N SER A 9 -45.25 17.02 -36.34
CA SER A 9 -43.84 16.62 -36.45
C SER A 9 -42.93 17.67 -37.13
N LEU A 10 -43.48 18.85 -37.46
CA LEU A 10 -42.76 19.93 -38.14
C LEU A 10 -42.62 21.20 -37.28
N VAL A 11 -42.89 21.11 -35.97
CA VAL A 11 -42.50 22.17 -35.03
C VAL A 11 -41.03 21.94 -34.69
N PRO A 12 -40.08 22.77 -35.18
CA PRO A 12 -38.72 22.70 -34.67
C PRO A 12 -38.79 23.02 -33.18
N PHE A 13 -38.45 22.04 -32.34
CA PHE A 13 -38.08 22.31 -30.96
C PHE A 13 -36.84 23.22 -31.05
N MET A 14 -37.05 24.53 -30.95
CA MET A 14 -35.98 25.41 -30.53
C MET A 14 -35.70 25.01 -29.08
N ALA A 15 -34.71 24.13 -28.91
CA ALA A 15 -34.06 23.93 -27.64
C ALA A 15 -33.42 25.28 -27.28
N LEU A 16 -34.15 26.09 -26.53
CA LEU A 16 -33.57 27.22 -25.82
C LEU A 16 -32.64 26.60 -24.79
N ALA A 17 -31.35 26.69 -25.04
CA ALA A 17 -30.34 26.31 -24.06
C ALA A 17 -30.52 27.19 -22.82
N ASP A 18 -30.45 26.57 -21.65
CA ASP A 18 -30.63 27.25 -20.36
C ASP A 18 -29.45 28.21 -20.15
N PRO A 19 -29.68 29.51 -19.87
CA PRO A 19 -28.60 30.47 -19.68
C PRO A 19 -27.70 30.07 -18.50
N VAL A 20 -26.44 30.51 -18.55
CA VAL A 20 -25.47 30.29 -17.47
C VAL A 20 -25.97 30.95 -16.19
N THR A 21 -26.16 30.16 -15.14
CA THR A 21 -26.67 30.64 -13.85
C THR A 21 -25.57 31.30 -13.02
N ILE A 22 -25.91 32.41 -12.39
CA ILE A 22 -25.01 33.20 -11.55
C ILE A 22 -25.61 33.35 -10.15
N ARG A 23 -24.84 33.02 -9.12
CA ARG A 23 -25.18 33.24 -7.71
C ARG A 23 -24.23 34.27 -7.11
N SER A 24 -24.76 35.19 -6.32
CA SER A 24 -23.97 36.23 -5.67
C SER A 24 -24.00 36.11 -4.14
N GLY A 25 -22.94 36.58 -3.49
CA GLY A 25 -22.81 36.65 -2.03
C GLY A 25 -21.98 37.85 -1.58
N GLU A 26 -22.45 38.56 -0.56
CA GLU A 26 -21.77 39.71 0.03
C GLU A 26 -20.99 39.28 1.26
N HIS A 27 -19.72 39.67 1.34
CA HIS A 27 -18.88 39.50 2.51
C HIS A 27 -18.33 40.86 2.96
N GLU A 28 -17.74 40.90 4.16
CA GLU A 28 -17.23 42.13 4.75
C GLU A 28 -16.19 42.81 3.85
N THR A 29 -15.27 42.03 3.27
CA THR A 29 -14.10 42.51 2.50
C THR A 29 -14.19 42.29 0.99
N PHE A 30 -15.17 41.51 0.50
CA PHE A 30 -15.35 41.25 -0.93
C PHE A 30 -16.80 40.91 -1.31
N SER A 31 -17.14 41.08 -2.58
CA SER A 31 -18.38 40.56 -3.17
C SER A 31 -18.04 39.42 -4.12
N ARG A 32 -18.77 38.30 -4.08
CA ARG A 32 -18.48 37.09 -4.86
C ARG A 32 -19.58 36.79 -5.87
N LEU A 33 -19.18 36.42 -7.09
CA LEU A 33 -20.04 35.77 -8.08
C LEU A 33 -19.59 34.31 -8.27
N VAL A 34 -20.55 33.39 -8.30
CA VAL A 34 -20.35 31.98 -8.61
C VAL A 34 -21.14 31.65 -9.87
N ILE A 35 -20.45 31.20 -10.90
CA ILE A 35 -20.95 31.08 -12.27
C ILE A 35 -20.85 29.62 -12.71
N SER A 36 -21.98 29.01 -13.08
CA SER A 36 -22.05 27.59 -13.47
C SER A 36 -21.63 27.40 -14.94
N ILE A 37 -20.32 27.42 -15.20
CA ILE A 37 -19.79 27.40 -16.58
C ILE A 37 -19.85 26.02 -17.25
N GLY A 38 -19.90 24.93 -16.47
CA GLY A 38 -19.85 23.55 -16.98
C GLY A 38 -18.42 22.99 -17.09
N VAL A 39 -18.27 21.67 -16.95
CA VAL A 39 -16.95 21.01 -16.95
C VAL A 39 -16.23 21.24 -18.28
N ASN A 40 -14.89 21.37 -18.24
CA ASN A 40 -14.03 21.58 -19.42
C ASN A 40 -14.36 22.83 -20.29
N THR A 41 -15.03 23.84 -19.72
CA THR A 41 -15.29 25.11 -20.43
C THR A 41 -14.10 26.06 -20.25
N GLY A 42 -13.46 26.46 -21.34
CA GLY A 42 -12.42 27.50 -21.33
C GLY A 42 -13.01 28.86 -20.93
N TRP A 43 -12.27 29.67 -20.17
CA TRP A 43 -12.74 30.97 -19.70
C TRP A 43 -11.59 31.97 -19.56
N SER A 44 -11.90 33.26 -19.75
CA SER A 44 -10.97 34.35 -19.47
C SER A 44 -11.70 35.53 -18.82
N VAL A 45 -11.02 36.25 -17.92
CA VAL A 45 -11.48 37.52 -17.36
C VAL A 45 -10.47 38.58 -17.77
N GLU A 46 -10.90 39.51 -18.61
CA GLU A 46 -10.04 40.54 -19.19
C GLU A 46 -10.48 41.93 -18.71
N PRO A 47 -9.56 42.87 -18.44
CA PRO A 47 -9.91 44.26 -18.16
C PRO A 47 -10.60 44.94 -19.35
N ASP A 48 -11.55 45.82 -19.07
CA ASP A 48 -12.28 46.65 -20.04
C ASP A 48 -12.37 48.12 -19.55
N GLU A 49 -12.84 49.04 -20.40
CA GLU A 49 -12.83 50.49 -20.10
C GLU A 49 -13.50 50.85 -18.75
N ASP A 50 -14.57 50.13 -18.37
CA ASP A 50 -15.37 50.37 -17.16
C ASP A 50 -15.32 49.21 -16.15
N GLY A 51 -14.35 48.29 -16.24
CA GLY A 51 -14.24 47.14 -15.34
C GLY A 51 -13.61 45.90 -15.97
N TYR A 52 -14.36 44.80 -16.06
CA TYR A 52 -13.87 43.51 -16.57
C TYR A 52 -14.90 42.84 -17.49
N VAL A 53 -14.44 42.00 -18.41
CA VAL A 53 -15.28 41.15 -19.25
C VAL A 53 -14.90 39.69 -19.04
N LEU A 54 -15.86 38.90 -18.58
CA LEU A 54 -15.76 37.44 -18.55
C LEU A 54 -16.16 36.87 -19.90
N LYS A 55 -15.31 36.04 -20.50
CA LYS A 55 -15.58 35.29 -21.74
C LYS A 55 -15.58 33.80 -21.46
N LEU A 56 -16.55 33.08 -22.03
CA LEU A 56 -16.60 31.61 -22.02
C LEU A 56 -16.39 31.07 -23.43
N GLU A 57 -15.54 30.04 -23.55
CA GLU A 57 -15.29 29.34 -24.81
C GLU A 57 -16.34 28.26 -25.06
N GLY A 58 -16.81 28.14 -26.30
CA GLY A 58 -17.74 27.08 -26.70
C GLY A 58 -19.19 27.22 -26.18
N ARG A 59 -19.53 28.31 -25.50
CA ARG A 59 -20.89 28.60 -25.02
C ARG A 59 -21.50 29.80 -25.74
N SER A 60 -22.79 29.76 -26.05
CA SER A 60 -23.53 30.90 -26.63
C SER A 60 -24.92 31.10 -26.03
N ASP A 61 -25.15 30.51 -24.86
CA ASP A 61 -26.48 30.41 -24.24
C ASP A 61 -26.86 31.65 -23.41
N GLY A 62 -25.90 32.58 -23.26
CA GLY A 62 -26.04 33.77 -22.43
C GLY A 62 -25.97 33.52 -20.93
N PHE A 63 -26.23 34.57 -20.15
CA PHE A 63 -26.09 34.58 -18.70
C PHE A 63 -27.39 35.05 -18.04
N ASP A 64 -27.82 34.37 -16.98
CA ASP A 64 -28.91 34.87 -16.13
C ASP A 64 -28.35 35.84 -15.08
N THR A 65 -28.53 37.14 -15.33
CA THR A 65 -28.08 38.22 -14.44
C THR A 65 -29.17 38.72 -13.50
N SER A 66 -30.38 38.16 -13.56
CA SER A 66 -31.57 38.72 -12.91
C SER A 66 -31.47 38.76 -11.38
N GLN A 67 -30.82 37.77 -10.77
CA GLN A 67 -30.72 37.62 -9.32
C GLN A 67 -29.42 38.17 -8.71
N ILE A 68 -28.49 38.69 -9.52
CA ILE A 68 -27.16 39.10 -9.03
C ILE A 68 -27.28 40.15 -7.91
N PHE A 69 -28.07 41.20 -8.11
CA PHE A 69 -28.17 42.30 -7.16
C PHE A 69 -29.23 42.08 -6.06
N GLU A 70 -29.79 40.87 -5.92
CA GLU A 70 -30.67 40.53 -4.79
C GLU A 70 -29.88 40.29 -3.50
N ARG A 71 -28.62 39.83 -3.61
CA ARG A 71 -27.80 39.38 -2.48
C ARG A 71 -26.49 40.16 -2.26
N ILE A 72 -26.12 41.04 -3.19
CA ILE A 72 -24.96 41.93 -3.08
C ILE A 72 -25.35 43.39 -3.27
N GLN A 73 -24.60 44.30 -2.65
CA GLN A 73 -24.80 45.74 -2.82
C GLN A 73 -24.04 46.25 -4.04
N ARG A 74 -24.54 47.33 -4.68
CA ARG A 74 -23.87 47.99 -5.82
C ARG A 74 -22.67 48.87 -5.41
N LYS A 75 -21.90 48.41 -4.42
CA LYS A 75 -20.74 49.10 -3.85
C LYS A 75 -19.45 48.72 -4.58
N ARG A 76 -19.25 47.41 -4.84
CA ARG A 76 -18.04 46.90 -5.53
C ARG A 76 -18.30 46.63 -7.00
N LEU A 77 -19.30 45.79 -7.27
CA LEU A 77 -19.84 45.56 -8.60
C LEU A 77 -21.00 46.51 -8.85
N ARG A 78 -20.84 47.45 -9.78
CA ARG A 78 -21.84 48.49 -10.05
C ARG A 78 -22.97 47.97 -10.92
N ASP A 79 -22.62 47.23 -11.95
CA ASP A 79 -23.55 46.70 -12.93
C ASP A 79 -23.01 45.45 -13.62
N VAL A 80 -23.91 44.61 -14.12
CA VAL A 80 -23.57 43.43 -14.91
C VAL A 80 -24.39 43.46 -16.18
N GLN A 81 -23.73 43.42 -17.33
CA GLN A 81 -24.38 43.50 -18.62
C GLN A 81 -23.85 42.43 -19.56
N GLN A 82 -24.76 41.69 -20.20
CA GLN A 82 -24.37 40.76 -21.24
C GLN A 82 -23.89 41.54 -22.48
N THR A 83 -22.61 41.40 -22.83
CA THR A 83 -21.98 42.10 -23.96
C THR A 83 -21.99 41.25 -25.24
N ALA A 84 -21.99 39.92 -25.10
CA ALA A 84 -22.17 38.95 -26.18
C ALA A 84 -22.84 37.65 -25.67
N PRO A 85 -23.28 36.73 -26.54
CA PRO A 85 -23.82 35.43 -26.11
C PRO A 85 -22.89 34.63 -25.18
N ASN A 86 -21.58 34.86 -25.30
CA ASN A 86 -20.53 34.20 -24.54
C ASN A 86 -19.71 35.15 -23.65
N ALA A 87 -20.13 36.43 -23.54
CA ALA A 87 -19.39 37.45 -22.80
C ALA A 87 -20.27 38.26 -21.85
N LEU A 88 -19.77 38.45 -20.63
CA LEU A 88 -20.44 39.17 -19.54
C LEU A 88 -19.56 40.33 -19.07
N GLY A 89 -20.03 41.56 -19.26
CA GLY A 89 -19.41 42.77 -18.75
C GLY A 89 -19.74 43.00 -17.27
N LEU A 90 -18.71 43.25 -16.47
CA LEU A 90 -18.72 43.43 -15.03
C LEU A 90 -18.20 44.85 -14.74
N ARG A 91 -19.11 45.82 -14.53
CA ARG A 91 -18.72 47.21 -14.27
C ARG A 91 -18.31 47.43 -12.83
N VAL A 92 -17.11 47.93 -12.60
CA VAL A 92 -16.51 48.12 -11.27
C VAL A 92 -16.13 49.60 -11.14
N GLU A 93 -16.70 50.31 -10.15
CA GLU A 93 -16.43 51.74 -9.89
C GLU A 93 -15.66 51.97 -8.57
N CYS A 94 -15.18 50.90 -7.93
CA CYS A 94 -14.35 50.97 -6.73
C CYS A 94 -12.87 50.72 -7.06
N ALA A 95 -11.98 51.18 -6.18
CA ALA A 95 -10.63 50.63 -6.10
C ALA A 95 -10.75 49.22 -5.51
N CYS A 96 -10.96 48.25 -6.38
CA CYS A 96 -11.11 46.84 -6.03
C CYS A 96 -10.24 45.97 -6.93
N GLU A 97 -9.69 44.91 -6.36
CA GLU A 97 -9.00 43.86 -7.09
C GLU A 97 -9.99 42.77 -7.48
N VAL A 98 -9.88 42.26 -8.71
CA VAL A 98 -10.70 41.15 -9.21
C VAL A 98 -9.87 39.89 -9.27
N ASP A 99 -10.31 38.87 -8.55
CA ASP A 99 -9.70 37.55 -8.48
C ASP A 99 -10.67 36.50 -9.04
N ALA A 100 -10.23 35.72 -10.02
CA ALA A 100 -11.07 34.76 -10.72
C ALA A 100 -10.39 33.37 -10.74
N PHE A 101 -11.11 32.36 -10.26
CA PHE A 101 -10.58 30.99 -10.15
C PHE A 101 -11.70 29.94 -10.20
N LEU A 102 -11.33 28.70 -10.54
CA LEU A 102 -12.25 27.55 -10.49
C LEU A 102 -12.33 27.02 -9.06
N TRP A 103 -13.51 27.03 -8.44
CA TRP A 103 -13.71 26.44 -7.11
C TRP A 103 -13.84 24.91 -7.17
N ARG A 104 -14.44 24.39 -8.26
CA ARG A 104 -14.54 22.97 -8.61
C ARG A 104 -14.83 22.84 -10.11
N PRO A 105 -14.67 21.65 -10.74
CA PRO A 105 -14.98 21.48 -12.16
C PRO A 105 -16.38 22.03 -12.52
N GLY A 106 -16.40 22.99 -13.44
CA GLY A 106 -17.63 23.62 -13.94
C GLY A 106 -18.22 24.76 -13.12
N TYR A 107 -17.57 25.23 -12.05
CA TYR A 107 -17.99 26.41 -11.28
C TYR A 107 -16.86 27.44 -11.19
N LEU A 108 -17.05 28.58 -11.85
CA LEU A 108 -16.14 29.71 -11.85
C LEU A 108 -16.53 30.70 -10.75
N VAL A 109 -15.56 31.13 -9.95
CA VAL A 109 -15.73 32.15 -8.92
C VAL A 109 -15.02 33.43 -9.35
N VAL A 110 -15.68 34.57 -9.20
CA VAL A 110 -15.13 35.91 -9.44
C VAL A 110 -15.38 36.77 -8.21
N ASP A 111 -14.30 37.16 -7.53
CA ASP A 111 -14.31 37.97 -6.31
C ASP A 111 -13.87 39.40 -6.59
N PHE A 112 -14.63 40.36 -6.06
CA PHE A 112 -14.30 41.79 -6.07
C PHE A 112 -13.87 42.20 -4.66
N LYS A 113 -12.57 42.31 -4.43
CA LYS A 113 -11.95 42.58 -3.10
C LYS A 113 -11.63 44.06 -2.97
N ASP A 114 -11.84 44.66 -1.79
CA ASP A 114 -11.40 46.05 -1.54
C ASP A 114 -9.86 46.15 -1.55
N GLY A 115 -9.26 47.01 -2.39
CA GLY A 115 -7.79 47.15 -2.48
C GLY A 115 -7.32 48.24 -3.45
N PRO A 116 -6.09 48.76 -3.32
CA PRO A 116 -5.53 49.69 -4.31
C PRO A 116 -5.39 49.02 -5.70
N GLU A 117 -5.51 49.80 -6.78
CA GLU A 117 -5.64 49.42 -8.21
C GLU A 117 -4.98 48.09 -8.66
N PRO A 118 -5.61 47.39 -9.64
CA PRO A 118 -5.33 45.98 -9.95
C PRO A 118 -3.94 45.71 -10.53
N VAL A 119 -3.32 44.61 -10.07
CA VAL A 119 -2.23 43.92 -10.75
C VAL A 119 -2.81 43.11 -11.91
N ARG A 120 -2.21 43.22 -13.11
CA ARG A 120 -2.60 42.43 -14.30
C ARG A 120 -2.42 40.94 -14.05
N VAL A 121 -3.51 40.19 -13.97
CA VAL A 121 -3.51 38.72 -14.07
C VAL A 121 -4.01 38.34 -15.47
N GLN A 122 -3.13 37.78 -16.30
CA GLN A 122 -3.54 37.05 -17.50
C GLN A 122 -3.58 35.57 -17.14
N SER A 123 -4.77 35.04 -16.84
CA SER A 123 -4.99 33.60 -16.67
C SER A 123 -5.42 33.01 -18.01
N ASN A 124 -4.46 32.63 -18.86
CA ASN A 124 -4.71 31.74 -19.99
C ASN A 124 -4.31 30.32 -19.57
N VAL A 125 -5.29 29.46 -19.28
CA VAL A 125 -5.07 28.01 -19.25
C VAL A 125 -5.66 27.43 -20.53
N GLY A 126 -4.88 27.50 -21.61
CA GLY A 126 -5.17 26.77 -22.84
C GLY A 126 -4.53 25.39 -22.77
N PHE A 127 -5.34 24.33 -22.91
CA PHE A 127 -4.82 22.97 -23.11
C PHE A 127 -4.21 22.86 -24.52
N GLY A 128 -2.89 22.70 -24.59
CA GLY A 128 -2.14 22.39 -25.81
C GLY A 128 -0.94 21.49 -25.50
N PRO A 129 -0.54 20.60 -26.43
CA PRO A 129 0.42 19.55 -26.16
C PRO A 129 1.83 20.11 -25.93
N LEU A 130 2.52 19.56 -24.92
CA LEU A 130 3.88 19.94 -24.51
C LEU A 130 4.89 19.63 -25.62
N ASN A 131 5.47 20.68 -26.20
CA ASN A 131 6.75 20.60 -26.90
C ASN A 131 7.85 21.14 -25.98
N THR A 132 8.86 20.30 -25.77
CA THR A 132 10.08 20.57 -25.00
C THR A 132 10.94 21.61 -25.71
N ALA A 133 11.35 22.65 -24.97
CA ALA A 133 12.47 23.50 -25.35
C ALA A 133 13.27 23.90 -24.11
N THR A 134 14.51 23.43 -24.09
CA THR A 134 15.58 23.69 -23.14
C THR A 134 15.96 25.17 -23.11
N SER A 135 16.00 25.78 -21.92
CA SER A 135 16.86 26.93 -21.63
C SER A 135 17.04 27.12 -20.12
N SER A 136 18.28 27.01 -19.64
CA SER A 136 18.69 27.53 -18.32
C SER A 136 18.52 29.05 -18.24
N PRO A 137 18.35 29.60 -17.03
CA PRO A 137 19.25 30.69 -16.65
C PRO A 137 19.74 30.65 -15.20
N SER A 138 20.91 31.26 -15.03
CA SER A 138 21.59 31.61 -13.79
C SER A 138 21.06 32.92 -13.19
N GLU A 139 21.42 33.12 -11.91
CA GLU A 139 21.51 34.37 -11.14
C GLU A 139 20.26 34.94 -10.43
N GLY A 140 20.33 34.89 -9.09
CA GLY A 140 20.30 36.12 -8.28
C GLY A 140 18.96 36.56 -7.69
N VAL A 141 18.43 35.83 -6.70
CA VAL A 141 17.32 36.35 -5.86
C VAL A 141 17.88 36.94 -4.56
N THR A 142 17.72 38.25 -4.42
CA THR A 142 17.87 38.98 -3.15
C THR A 142 16.53 38.95 -2.43
N ILE A 143 16.47 38.27 -1.27
CA ILE A 143 15.27 38.22 -0.42
C ILE A 143 15.39 39.34 0.62
N ALA A 144 14.48 40.31 0.56
CA ALA A 144 14.23 41.26 1.64
C ALA A 144 13.16 40.66 2.58
N PRO A 145 13.35 40.67 3.91
CA PRO A 145 12.36 40.10 4.83
C PRO A 145 11.24 41.10 5.13
N LEU A 146 9.99 40.65 5.00
CA LEU A 146 8.83 41.29 5.61
C LEU A 146 8.88 41.11 7.13
N VAL A 147 8.79 42.22 7.86
CA VAL A 147 8.65 42.24 9.33
C VAL A 147 7.16 42.37 9.65
N LEU A 148 6.56 41.34 10.25
CA LEU A 148 5.30 41.46 11.01
C LEU A 148 5.64 41.48 12.52
N PRO A 149 4.96 42.32 13.33
CA PRO A 149 5.22 42.42 14.76
C PRO A 149 4.60 41.25 15.52
N ASN A 150 5.46 40.39 16.07
CA ASN A 150 5.08 39.26 16.89
C ASN A 150 4.97 39.71 18.36
N ILE A 151 3.74 39.84 18.87
CA ILE A 151 3.46 40.00 20.31
C ILE A 151 3.23 38.60 20.85
N LEU A 152 4.21 38.06 21.59
CA LEU A 152 4.12 37.13 22.72
C LEU A 152 5.53 36.53 22.97
N HIS A 153 6.20 37.02 24.01
CA HIS A 153 7.49 36.50 24.49
C HIS A 153 7.24 35.39 25.52
N PHE A 154 7.56 34.15 25.18
CA PHE A 154 8.01 33.13 26.14
C PHE A 154 9.45 32.79 25.77
N LEU A 155 10.40 33.00 26.70
CA LEU A 155 11.80 32.63 26.51
C LEU A 155 11.97 31.11 26.73
N PRO A 156 12.57 30.37 25.78
CA PRO A 156 13.24 29.10 26.06
C PRO A 156 14.72 29.35 26.45
N PRO A 157 15.36 28.44 27.23
CA PRO A 157 16.77 28.57 27.54
C PRO A 157 17.67 28.23 26.34
N GLU A 158 18.82 28.88 26.35
CA GLU A 158 19.84 28.97 25.31
C GLU A 158 20.54 27.61 25.08
N ILE A 159 20.46 27.08 23.85
CA ILE A 159 21.25 25.93 23.39
C ILE A 159 22.43 26.48 22.59
N GLU A 160 23.64 26.30 23.13
CA GLU A 160 24.91 26.59 22.45
C GLU A 160 25.01 25.76 21.16
N LYS A 161 25.08 26.44 20.02
CA LYS A 161 25.41 25.84 18.72
C LYS A 161 26.88 25.42 18.71
N ASN A 162 27.13 24.12 18.67
CA ASN A 162 28.43 23.57 18.35
C ASN A 162 28.44 23.18 16.86
N GLU A 163 29.14 23.96 16.04
CA GLU A 163 29.37 23.66 14.63
C GLU A 163 30.47 22.59 14.50
N ARG A 164 30.09 21.37 14.12
CA ARG A 164 31.00 20.43 13.46
C ARG A 164 30.23 19.43 12.63
N ALA A 165 30.42 19.48 11.31
CA ALA A 165 29.95 18.46 10.38
C ALA A 165 30.68 17.13 10.65
N PRO A 166 30.00 15.97 10.57
CA PRO A 166 30.66 14.67 10.67
C PRO A 166 31.37 14.35 9.35
N ASN A 167 32.65 14.00 9.45
CA ASN A 167 33.37 13.27 8.42
C ASN A 167 32.83 11.83 8.37
N GLU A 168 32.52 11.34 7.17
CA GLU A 168 32.43 9.92 6.84
C GLU A 168 33.84 9.31 6.93
N ASP A 169 34.20 8.75 8.09
CA ASP A 169 35.13 7.63 8.30
C ASP A 169 35.61 7.64 9.77
N ALA A 170 34.80 7.08 10.67
CA ALA A 170 35.26 6.62 11.98
C ALA A 170 34.26 5.60 12.53
N GLN A 171 34.64 4.32 12.56
CA GLN A 171 33.99 3.34 13.41
C GLN A 171 34.23 3.76 14.87
N ASP A 172 33.18 4.13 15.59
CA ASP A 172 33.26 4.41 17.03
C ASP A 172 33.74 3.14 17.77
N PRO A 173 34.69 3.24 18.71
CA PRO A 173 35.10 2.10 19.51
C PRO A 173 33.93 1.72 20.44
N THR A 174 33.44 0.49 20.32
CA THR A 174 32.42 -0.07 21.21
C THR A 174 32.86 0.08 22.66
N ASP A 175 32.19 0.94 23.42
CA ASP A 175 32.45 1.12 24.85
C ASP A 175 31.92 -0.12 25.61
N LEU A 176 32.85 -1.03 25.92
CA LEU A 176 32.60 -2.30 26.61
C LEU A 176 32.55 -2.16 28.13
N SER A 177 32.82 -0.98 28.67
CA SER A 177 32.96 -0.76 30.13
C SER A 177 31.67 -1.07 30.89
N ALA A 178 30.52 -0.65 30.36
CA ALA A 178 29.22 -0.91 30.96
C ALA A 178 28.84 -2.41 30.92
N THR A 179 29.28 -3.13 29.88
CA THR A 179 29.04 -4.57 29.74
C THR A 179 29.92 -5.38 30.70
N GLU A 180 31.18 -4.96 30.87
CA GLU A 180 32.08 -5.51 31.89
C GLU A 180 31.54 -5.28 33.30
N GLU A 181 30.99 -4.10 33.58
CA GLU A 181 30.42 -3.77 34.88
C GLU A 181 29.16 -4.62 35.18
N ALA A 182 28.25 -4.76 34.20
CA ALA A 182 27.08 -5.61 34.33
C ALA A 182 27.45 -7.09 34.57
N LEU A 183 28.47 -7.60 33.88
CA LEU A 183 28.97 -8.96 34.04
C LEU A 183 29.65 -9.17 35.40
N ALA A 184 30.47 -8.21 35.84
CA ALA A 184 31.15 -8.25 37.13
C ALA A 184 30.15 -8.24 38.30
N ILE A 185 29.10 -7.43 38.21
CA ILE A 185 28.01 -7.39 39.19
C ILE A 185 27.26 -8.73 39.21
N GLY A 186 26.96 -9.31 38.05
CA GLY A 186 26.30 -10.61 37.94
C GLY A 186 27.12 -11.74 38.59
N ILE A 187 28.42 -11.81 38.30
CA ILE A 187 29.34 -12.82 38.88
C ILE A 187 29.49 -12.62 40.39
N ALA A 188 29.66 -11.38 40.86
CA ALA A 188 29.79 -11.09 42.29
C ALA A 188 28.51 -11.47 43.07
N ARG A 189 27.34 -11.26 42.48
CA ARG A 189 26.04 -11.63 43.08
C ARG A 189 25.87 -13.15 43.11
N ALA A 190 26.19 -13.85 42.02
CA ALA A 190 26.17 -15.31 41.95
C ALA A 190 27.14 -15.97 42.95
N ALA A 191 28.35 -15.41 43.12
CA ALA A 191 29.32 -15.85 44.12
C ALA A 191 28.83 -15.61 45.56
N SER A 192 28.21 -14.46 45.83
CA SER A 192 27.68 -14.12 47.15
C SER A 192 26.47 -14.98 47.56
N GLN A 193 25.74 -15.50 46.58
CA GLN A 193 24.60 -16.40 46.78
C GLN A 193 25.00 -17.88 46.77
N GLY A 194 26.30 -18.19 46.63
CA GLY A 194 26.83 -19.56 46.71
C GLY A 194 26.65 -20.40 45.44
N PHE A 195 26.27 -19.79 44.31
CA PHE A 195 26.10 -20.49 43.03
C PHE A 195 27.40 -20.69 42.25
N LEU A 196 28.50 -20.05 42.69
CA LEU A 196 29.83 -20.22 42.12
C LEU A 196 30.78 -20.73 43.20
N GLU A 197 31.30 -21.94 43.00
CA GLU A 197 32.39 -22.47 43.80
C GLU A 197 33.74 -22.10 43.15
N PRO A 198 34.67 -21.46 43.87
CA PRO A 198 36.00 -21.19 43.34
C PRO A 198 36.75 -22.51 43.14
N ALA A 199 37.16 -22.82 41.91
CA ALA A 199 37.95 -24.00 41.61
C ALA A 199 39.34 -23.90 42.27
N THR A 200 39.48 -24.44 43.48
CA THR A 200 40.79 -24.64 44.11
C THR A 200 41.49 -25.81 43.42
N VAL A 201 42.60 -25.55 42.73
CA VAL A 201 43.51 -26.60 42.27
C VAL A 201 44.16 -27.22 43.50
N ASN A 202 43.69 -28.40 43.91
CA ASN A 202 44.21 -29.15 45.03
C ASN A 202 45.13 -30.27 44.53
N THR A 203 46.43 -30.18 44.84
CA THR A 203 47.38 -31.28 44.70
C THR A 203 47.28 -32.22 45.90
N GLY A 204 46.86 -33.47 45.69
CA GLY A 204 47.08 -34.59 46.62
C GLY A 204 45.82 -35.24 47.19
N GLN A 205 45.50 -36.44 46.69
CA GLN A 205 44.51 -37.43 47.13
C GLN A 205 44.71 -37.98 48.57
N PRO A 206 43.84 -38.87 49.11
CA PRO A 206 42.36 -39.02 48.98
C PRO A 206 41.65 -39.33 50.33
N GLU A 207 40.33 -39.14 50.45
CA GLU A 207 39.47 -40.07 51.23
C GLU A 207 37.96 -39.96 50.93
N VAL A 208 37.42 -41.08 50.44
CA VAL A 208 36.14 -41.76 50.74
C VAL A 208 34.77 -41.08 50.50
N SER A 209 34.10 -41.71 49.53
CA SER A 209 32.66 -41.78 49.18
C SER A 209 31.67 -41.86 50.34
N ILE A 210 30.54 -41.16 50.20
CA ILE A 210 29.18 -41.71 50.40
C ILE A 210 28.30 -41.20 49.25
N GLU A 211 27.57 -42.12 48.64
CA GLU A 211 26.67 -41.98 47.49
C GLU A 211 25.23 -42.22 47.97
N GLU A 212 24.28 -41.30 47.68
CA GLU A 212 22.83 -41.58 47.53
C GLU A 212 22.03 -40.32 47.11
N PRO A 213 20.82 -40.45 46.55
CA PRO A 213 20.55 -40.48 45.10
C PRO A 213 19.79 -39.24 44.59
N GLU A 214 19.82 -39.03 43.26
CA GLU A 214 19.08 -37.97 42.55
C GLU A 214 17.55 -38.19 42.59
N PRO A 215 16.76 -37.11 42.78
CA PRO A 215 15.43 -37.00 42.19
C PRO A 215 15.49 -36.20 40.89
N GLU A 216 15.03 -36.82 39.82
CA GLU A 216 14.77 -36.24 38.50
C GLU A 216 13.70 -35.13 38.64
N LEU A 217 14.08 -33.86 38.44
CA LEU A 217 13.13 -32.76 38.31
C LEU A 217 13.02 -32.38 36.83
N VAL A 218 11.92 -32.82 36.22
CA VAL A 218 11.49 -32.43 34.89
C VAL A 218 11.12 -30.95 34.93
N LEU A 219 11.94 -30.10 34.31
CA LEU A 219 11.58 -28.70 34.04
C LEU A 219 10.79 -28.64 32.74
N ALA A 220 9.48 -28.50 32.86
CA ALA A 220 8.66 -27.94 31.79
C ALA A 220 9.06 -26.47 31.63
N VAL A 221 9.57 -26.12 30.45
CA VAL A 221 9.83 -24.74 30.06
C VAL A 221 8.51 -24.16 29.56
N GLU A 222 7.79 -23.45 30.41
CA GLU A 222 6.79 -22.48 29.96
C GLU A 222 7.50 -21.15 29.71
N GLU A 223 7.59 -20.77 28.43
CA GLU A 223 8.05 -19.45 28.00
C GLU A 223 7.00 -18.40 28.39
N SER A 224 7.20 -17.79 29.57
CA SER A 224 6.49 -16.56 29.95
C SER A 224 7.39 -15.36 29.64
N ASN A 225 7.01 -14.61 28.61
CA ASN A 225 7.61 -13.33 28.25
C ASN A 225 7.33 -12.30 29.35
N THR A 226 8.31 -12.09 30.23
CA THR A 226 8.32 -10.95 31.17
C THR A 226 9.11 -9.79 30.57
N PRO A 227 8.70 -8.53 30.81
CA PRO A 227 9.35 -7.38 30.20
C PRO A 227 10.74 -7.17 30.83
N VAL A 228 11.77 -7.22 29.99
CA VAL A 228 13.16 -6.92 30.33
C VAL A 228 13.26 -5.43 30.69
N SER A 229 13.66 -5.14 31.93
CA SER A 229 13.99 -3.77 32.36
C SER A 229 15.03 -3.16 31.43
N SER A 230 14.72 -1.98 30.91
CA SER A 230 15.48 -1.26 29.89
C SER A 230 16.91 -0.92 30.31
N ALA A 231 17.87 -1.73 29.86
CA ALA A 231 19.27 -1.34 29.73
C ALA A 231 19.84 -1.97 28.44
N ARG A 232 19.42 -1.39 27.30
CA ARG A 232 19.81 -1.71 25.91
C ARG A 232 19.31 -3.05 25.34
N PRO A 233 19.01 -3.12 24.03
CA PRO A 233 18.62 -4.37 23.37
C PRO A 233 19.77 -5.39 23.38
N GLY A 234 19.48 -6.64 23.75
CA GLY A 234 20.35 -7.79 23.44
C GLY A 234 21.24 -8.35 24.57
N VAL A 235 21.28 -7.76 25.77
CA VAL A 235 21.95 -8.38 26.94
C VAL A 235 21.14 -8.14 28.21
N GLY A 236 20.47 -9.19 28.70
CA GLY A 236 19.81 -9.19 30.01
C GLY A 236 20.32 -10.37 30.84
N ILE A 237 20.90 -10.10 32.01
CA ILE A 237 21.27 -11.13 32.99
C ILE A 237 20.28 -11.02 34.14
N SER A 238 19.39 -12.00 34.26
CA SER A 238 18.42 -12.11 35.37
C SER A 238 18.62 -13.42 36.11
N THR A 239 18.54 -13.38 37.45
CA THR A 239 18.49 -14.59 38.27
C THR A 239 17.05 -15.03 38.52
N ALA A 240 16.84 -16.28 38.95
CA ALA A 240 15.51 -16.77 39.34
C ALA A 240 14.87 -15.91 40.46
N MET A 241 15.68 -15.34 41.36
CA MET A 241 15.19 -14.41 42.39
C MET A 241 14.79 -13.05 41.81
N ASP A 242 15.43 -12.58 40.75
CA ASP A 242 15.04 -11.31 40.09
C ASP A 242 13.71 -11.48 39.36
N ARG A 243 13.47 -12.66 38.75
CA ARG A 243 12.17 -13.03 38.18
C ARG A 243 11.09 -13.12 39.26
N ASP A 244 11.38 -13.81 40.36
CA ASP A 244 10.42 -13.97 41.44
C ASP A 244 10.16 -12.63 42.16
N LEU A 245 11.14 -11.72 42.25
CA LEU A 245 10.98 -10.36 42.78
C LEU A 245 10.24 -9.43 41.81
N ALA A 246 10.43 -9.58 40.50
CA ALA A 246 9.64 -8.88 39.49
C ALA A 246 8.17 -9.35 39.51
N GLN A 247 7.95 -10.65 39.68
CA GLN A 247 6.63 -11.24 39.83
C GLN A 247 6.00 -10.83 41.17
N LEU A 248 6.77 -10.79 42.26
CA LEU A 248 6.36 -10.17 43.52
C LEU A 248 6.09 -8.68 43.36
N GLY A 249 6.80 -7.97 42.48
CA GLY A 249 6.58 -6.55 42.17
C GLY A 249 5.31 -6.31 41.36
N ILE A 250 4.93 -7.25 40.49
CA ILE A 250 3.63 -7.26 39.79
C ILE A 250 2.51 -7.62 40.77
N GLU A 251 2.72 -8.59 41.66
CA GLU A 251 1.77 -8.96 42.72
C GLU A 251 1.66 -7.91 43.83
N LEU A 252 2.75 -7.20 44.17
CA LEU A 252 2.73 -6.03 45.05
C LEU A 252 2.18 -4.80 44.33
N GLY A 253 2.37 -4.67 43.01
CA GLY A 253 1.73 -3.66 42.18
C GLY A 253 0.21 -3.80 42.15
N ARG A 254 -0.29 -5.05 42.20
CA ARG A 254 -1.72 -5.37 42.42
C ARG A 254 -2.19 -5.15 43.86
N SER A 255 -1.28 -5.05 44.84
CA SER A 255 -1.61 -4.90 46.28
C SER A 255 -1.25 -3.55 46.89
N LEU A 256 -0.67 -2.62 46.12
CA LEU A 256 -0.72 -1.19 46.41
C LEU A 256 -2.16 -0.74 46.18
N ASP A 257 -3.00 -0.81 47.22
CA ASP A 257 -4.41 -0.41 47.28
C ASP A 257 -4.94 0.12 45.94
N GLN A 258 -5.42 -0.80 45.09
CA GLN A 258 -6.16 -0.45 43.90
C GLN A 258 -7.41 0.29 44.35
N GLN A 259 -7.28 1.61 44.47
CA GLN A 259 -8.27 2.46 45.10
C GLN A 259 -9.36 2.72 44.07
N CYS A 260 -10.25 1.73 43.94
CA CYS A 260 -11.42 1.84 43.09
C CYS A 260 -12.18 3.09 43.48
N LEU A 261 -12.33 3.97 42.51
CA LEU A 261 -13.00 5.24 42.69
C LEU A 261 -14.51 4.99 42.92
N PRO A 262 -15.18 5.87 43.67
CA PRO A 262 -16.62 5.81 43.86
C PRO A 262 -17.40 5.72 42.54
N ALA A 263 -18.47 4.91 42.51
CA ALA A 263 -19.22 4.64 41.29
C ALA A 263 -19.91 5.88 40.70
N ASP A 264 -20.30 6.84 41.55
CA ASP A 264 -20.95 8.11 41.19
C ASP A 264 -20.10 8.98 40.24
N LEU A 265 -18.78 8.79 40.25
CA LEU A 265 -17.87 9.48 39.32
C LEU A 265 -17.97 8.96 37.87
N PHE A 266 -18.67 7.84 37.64
CA PHE A 266 -18.82 7.21 36.33
C PHE A 266 -20.28 6.95 35.93
N GLU A 267 -21.26 7.48 36.67
CA GLU A 267 -22.70 7.34 36.37
C GLU A 267 -23.14 8.30 35.26
N ILE A 268 -22.56 8.16 34.06
CA ILE A 268 -22.75 9.07 32.90
C ILE A 268 -24.22 9.12 32.46
N GLU A 269 -24.97 8.03 32.60
CA GLU A 269 -26.40 7.98 32.32
C GLU A 269 -27.17 9.05 33.12
N ALA A 270 -26.79 9.28 34.38
CA ALA A 270 -27.47 10.20 35.29
C ALA A 270 -27.09 11.69 35.10
N TRP A 271 -26.11 11.98 34.23
CA TRP A 271 -25.60 13.34 34.01
C TRP A 271 -26.44 14.18 33.05
N GLY A 272 -27.40 13.55 32.38
CA GLY A 272 -28.36 14.20 31.50
C GLY A 272 -29.76 13.62 31.71
N ASP A 273 -30.73 14.22 31.05
CA ASP A 273 -32.10 13.72 30.97
C ASP A 273 -32.56 13.53 29.52
N GLY A 274 -33.81 13.10 29.34
CA GLY A 274 -34.38 12.83 28.01
C GLY A 274 -34.71 14.06 27.15
N ARG A 275 -34.44 15.30 27.62
CA ARG A 275 -34.67 16.52 26.85
C ARG A 275 -33.56 16.74 25.81
N ALA A 276 -33.79 17.63 24.85
CA ALA A 276 -32.79 17.95 23.85
C ALA A 276 -31.57 18.65 24.48
N PHE A 277 -30.37 18.40 23.94
CA PHE A 277 -29.11 18.96 24.40
C PHE A 277 -29.16 20.48 24.64
N HIS A 278 -29.70 21.24 23.69
CA HIS A 278 -29.75 22.70 23.77
C HIS A 278 -30.58 23.21 24.96
N GLU A 279 -31.63 22.49 25.37
CA GLU A 279 -32.46 22.87 26.53
C GLU A 279 -31.71 22.62 27.85
N GLN A 280 -31.02 21.50 27.96
CA GLN A 280 -30.23 21.14 29.15
C GLN A 280 -28.99 22.04 29.28
N ALA A 281 -28.28 22.26 28.17
CA ALA A 281 -27.09 23.12 28.12
C ALA A 281 -27.43 24.57 28.46
N SER A 282 -28.54 25.11 27.95
CA SER A 282 -28.96 26.48 28.28
C SER A 282 -29.26 26.65 29.78
N ALA A 283 -29.90 25.66 30.42
CA ALA A 283 -30.22 25.71 31.84
C ALA A 283 -28.95 25.67 32.72
N LEU A 284 -27.96 24.86 32.36
CA LEU A 284 -26.68 24.79 33.08
C LEU A 284 -25.80 26.00 32.78
N ALA A 285 -25.85 26.56 31.57
CA ALA A 285 -25.10 27.75 31.21
C ALA A 285 -25.58 29.00 31.98
N GLU A 286 -26.88 29.12 32.29
CA GLU A 286 -27.39 30.21 33.14
C GLU A 286 -26.78 30.16 34.55
N ALA A 287 -26.55 28.95 35.09
CA ALA A 287 -25.93 28.76 36.39
C ALA A 287 -24.44 29.15 36.43
N LEU A 288 -23.76 29.24 35.28
CA LEU A 288 -22.38 29.71 35.20
C LEU A 288 -22.23 31.21 35.48
N ALA A 289 -23.28 32.02 35.30
CA ALA A 289 -23.19 33.48 35.45
C ALA A 289 -22.79 33.92 36.88
N GLY A 290 -23.04 33.07 37.89
CA GLY A 290 -22.55 33.24 39.26
C GLY A 290 -22.92 34.57 39.94
N GLU A 291 -22.29 34.83 41.09
CA GLU A 291 -22.31 36.16 41.71
C GLU A 291 -21.02 36.90 41.33
N PHE A 292 -21.13 38.18 40.96
CA PHE A 292 -19.99 39.06 40.61
C PHE A 292 -19.12 38.61 39.42
N GLY A 293 -19.61 37.71 38.57
CA GLY A 293 -18.90 37.23 37.38
C GLY A 293 -17.88 36.12 37.66
N GLU A 294 -17.90 35.51 38.85
CA GLU A 294 -17.17 34.29 39.15
C GLU A 294 -18.04 33.07 38.84
N GLU A 295 -17.58 32.21 37.94
CA GLU A 295 -18.29 30.99 37.58
C GLU A 295 -18.23 29.97 38.74
N PRO A 296 -19.37 29.47 39.25
CA PRO A 296 -19.37 28.48 40.32
C PRO A 296 -18.75 27.15 39.84
N ARG A 297 -17.84 26.58 40.62
CA ARG A 297 -17.18 25.29 40.31
C ARG A 297 -18.18 24.16 40.06
N GLU A 298 -19.23 24.09 40.86
CA GLU A 298 -20.29 23.08 40.73
C GLU A 298 -21.04 23.22 39.40
N ALA A 299 -21.28 24.46 38.95
CA ALA A 299 -21.91 24.71 37.65
C ALA A 299 -20.99 24.28 36.48
N GLN A 300 -19.69 24.53 36.59
CA GLN A 300 -18.70 24.04 35.61
C GLN A 300 -18.65 22.51 35.56
N GLU A 301 -18.60 21.84 36.71
CA GLU A 301 -18.58 20.37 36.76
C GLU A 301 -19.89 19.78 36.19
N ASN A 302 -21.04 20.35 36.51
CA ASN A 302 -22.33 19.88 35.98
C ASN A 302 -22.44 20.09 34.46
N LEU A 303 -21.95 21.21 33.94
CA LEU A 303 -21.90 21.43 32.50
C LEU A 303 -20.91 20.47 31.80
N ALA A 304 -19.75 20.23 32.41
CA ALA A 304 -18.79 19.25 31.89
C ALA A 304 -19.35 17.82 31.90
N ARG A 305 -20.07 17.41 32.95
CA ARG A 305 -20.81 16.14 33.01
C ARG A 305 -21.85 16.04 31.88
N LEU A 306 -22.61 17.11 31.62
CA LEU A 306 -23.56 17.14 30.50
C LEU A 306 -22.86 17.02 29.14
N TYR A 307 -21.75 17.73 28.94
CA TYR A 307 -20.97 17.60 27.70
C TYR A 307 -20.43 16.18 27.49
N ILE A 308 -19.88 15.57 28.55
CA ILE A 308 -19.47 14.17 28.50
C ILE A 308 -20.65 13.23 28.22
N HIS A 309 -21.84 13.48 28.77
CA HIS A 309 -23.05 12.68 28.50
C HIS A 309 -23.48 12.70 27.02
N PHE A 310 -23.14 13.75 26.27
CA PHE A 310 -23.43 13.87 24.84
C PHE A 310 -22.23 13.58 23.93
N GLY A 311 -21.05 13.27 24.47
CA GLY A 311 -19.85 12.93 23.70
C GLY A 311 -18.98 14.12 23.33
N PHE A 312 -19.18 15.28 23.97
CA PHE A 312 -18.47 16.53 23.73
C PHE A 312 -17.27 16.66 24.67
N GLY A 313 -16.20 15.90 24.39
CA GLY A 313 -15.02 15.84 25.25
C GLY A 313 -14.23 17.16 25.31
N ALA A 314 -13.97 17.76 24.16
CA ALA A 314 -13.21 19.01 24.03
C ALA A 314 -13.90 20.15 24.78
N GLU A 315 -15.22 20.25 24.68
CA GLU A 315 -16.06 21.23 25.36
C GLU A 315 -16.02 21.03 26.88
N ALA A 316 -16.14 19.79 27.35
CA ALA A 316 -16.00 19.46 28.77
C ALA A 316 -14.62 19.87 29.30
N LYS A 317 -13.56 19.58 28.56
CA LYS A 317 -12.18 19.99 28.91
C LYS A 317 -12.04 21.51 28.98
N LEU A 318 -12.63 22.24 28.05
CA LEU A 318 -12.57 23.70 28.02
C LEU A 318 -13.27 24.32 29.23
N VAL A 319 -14.44 23.82 29.62
CA VAL A 319 -15.16 24.29 30.82
C VAL A 319 -14.36 24.02 32.09
N LEU A 320 -13.72 22.84 32.18
CA LEU A 320 -12.90 22.49 33.35
C LEU A 320 -11.57 23.25 33.41
N ALA A 321 -11.08 23.78 32.29
CA ALA A 321 -9.84 24.56 32.26
C ALA A 321 -10.00 25.99 32.83
N ALA A 322 -11.23 26.48 33.01
CA ALA A 322 -11.51 27.82 33.50
C ALA A 322 -11.09 28.04 34.97
N ASP A 323 -11.09 26.98 35.79
CA ASP A 323 -10.56 27.00 37.17
C ASP A 323 -9.56 25.83 37.36
N PRO A 324 -8.27 26.11 37.63
CA PRO A 324 -7.25 25.07 37.80
C PRO A 324 -7.32 24.33 39.15
N ALA A 325 -8.34 24.59 39.98
CA ALA A 325 -8.55 23.83 41.22
C ALA A 325 -8.71 22.33 40.93
N ALA A 326 -7.81 21.52 41.51
CA ALA A 326 -7.85 20.08 41.39
C ALA A 326 -8.79 19.47 42.45
N SER A 327 -9.90 18.89 42.01
CA SER A 327 -10.73 17.95 42.78
C SER A 327 -10.64 16.57 42.14
N GLN A 328 -10.90 15.50 42.92
CA GLN A 328 -10.90 14.13 42.38
C GLN A 328 -11.90 13.99 41.22
N SER A 329 -13.08 14.61 41.32
CA SER A 329 -14.07 14.61 40.24
C SER A 329 -13.56 15.34 39.00
N ARG A 330 -12.90 16.50 39.13
CA ARG A 330 -12.36 17.24 37.98
C ARG A 330 -11.24 16.50 37.28
N ILE A 331 -10.40 15.78 38.01
CA ILE A 331 -9.36 14.91 37.42
C ILE A 331 -10.03 13.84 36.56
N VAL A 332 -10.99 13.11 37.11
CA VAL A 332 -11.72 12.05 36.38
C VAL A 332 -12.47 12.61 35.17
N LEU A 333 -13.21 13.72 35.32
CA LEU A 333 -13.94 14.34 34.21
C LEU A 333 -12.99 14.82 33.10
N THR A 334 -11.81 15.34 33.45
CA THR A 334 -10.80 15.77 32.48
C THR A 334 -10.20 14.58 31.71
N GLU A 335 -9.90 13.47 32.39
CA GLU A 335 -9.41 12.26 31.74
C GLU A 335 -10.49 11.62 30.84
N LEU A 336 -11.73 11.49 31.32
CA LEU A 336 -12.86 11.00 30.53
C LEU A 336 -13.09 11.85 29.27
N ALA A 337 -13.12 13.17 29.42
CA ALA A 337 -13.27 14.11 28.31
C ALA A 337 -12.21 13.91 27.22
N ARG A 338 -10.96 13.63 27.61
CA ARG A 338 -9.87 13.36 26.66
C ARG A 338 -9.99 12.00 25.99
N ILE A 339 -10.39 10.97 26.74
CA ILE A 339 -10.58 9.61 26.20
C ILE A 339 -11.73 9.59 25.18
N ILE A 340 -12.83 10.30 25.43
CA ILE A 340 -13.99 10.36 24.52
C ILE A 340 -13.61 10.87 23.14
N ASP A 341 -12.80 11.93 23.08
CA ASP A 341 -12.34 12.55 21.84
C ASP A 341 -11.03 11.96 21.29
N ASP A 342 -10.62 10.80 21.80
CA ASP A 342 -9.45 10.05 21.32
C ASP A 342 -8.13 10.84 21.35
N TYR A 343 -7.97 11.71 22.36
CA TYR A 343 -6.68 12.36 22.58
C TYR A 343 -5.66 11.35 23.10
N ASP A 344 -4.44 11.42 22.59
CA ASP A 344 -3.31 10.71 23.19
C ASP A 344 -2.94 11.30 24.56
N GLY A 345 -2.48 10.44 25.46
CA GLY A 345 -2.06 10.85 26.80
C GLY A 345 -1.95 9.69 27.78
N ASP A 346 -1.41 10.01 28.96
CA ASP A 346 -1.44 9.12 30.13
C ASP A 346 -2.65 9.47 30.99
N TYR A 347 -3.43 8.46 31.38
CA TYR A 347 -4.66 8.60 32.15
C TYR A 347 -4.57 7.80 33.46
N PRO A 348 -3.78 8.27 34.45
CA PRO A 348 -3.50 7.49 35.65
C PRO A 348 -4.74 7.24 36.51
N ALA A 349 -5.70 8.18 36.59
CA ALA A 349 -6.91 7.98 37.39
C ALA A 349 -7.82 6.92 36.77
N ILE A 350 -7.95 6.93 35.43
CA ILE A 350 -8.71 5.91 34.68
C ILE A 350 -7.99 4.57 34.64
N ARG A 351 -6.67 4.54 34.39
CA ARG A 351 -5.86 3.30 34.39
C ARG A 351 -5.98 2.56 35.73
N ALA A 352 -6.00 3.29 36.84
CA ALA A 352 -6.17 2.70 38.17
C ALA A 352 -7.53 1.99 38.39
N GLN A 353 -8.49 2.14 37.47
CA GLN A 353 -9.80 1.48 37.52
C GLN A 353 -9.85 0.12 36.83
N GLU A 354 -8.74 -0.37 36.28
CA GLU A 354 -8.65 -1.72 35.72
C GLU A 354 -9.08 -2.77 36.77
N GLY A 355 -9.97 -3.70 36.43
CA GLY A 355 -10.46 -4.72 37.36
C GLY A 355 -11.40 -4.22 38.49
N CYS A 356 -11.77 -2.94 38.50
CA CYS A 356 -12.78 -2.42 39.43
C CYS A 356 -14.21 -2.75 38.96
N ASN A 357 -15.14 -2.92 39.90
CA ASN A 357 -16.55 -3.22 39.59
C ASN A 357 -17.40 -2.00 39.18
N THR A 358 -16.78 -0.87 38.84
CA THR A 358 -17.45 0.38 38.45
C THR A 358 -17.38 0.59 36.95
N ALA A 359 -18.19 1.52 36.40
CA ALA A 359 -18.11 1.91 34.99
C ALA A 359 -16.77 2.53 34.58
N GLY A 360 -15.88 2.84 35.55
CA GLY A 360 -14.49 3.21 35.28
C GLY A 360 -13.69 2.12 34.57
N ALA A 361 -14.01 0.84 34.79
CA ALA A 361 -13.32 -0.28 34.14
C ALA A 361 -13.52 -0.29 32.62
N LEU A 362 -14.68 0.13 32.11
CA LEU A 362 -14.92 0.31 30.68
C LEU A 362 -13.94 1.31 30.05
N TRP A 363 -13.71 2.44 30.71
CA TRP A 363 -12.81 3.48 30.23
C TRP A 363 -11.34 3.06 30.35
N ALA A 364 -11.00 2.33 31.42
CA ALA A 364 -9.68 1.73 31.59
C ALA A 364 -9.38 0.75 30.45
N PHE A 365 -10.33 -0.14 30.14
CA PHE A 365 -10.22 -1.11 29.06
C PHE A 365 -10.13 -0.44 27.67
N LEU A 366 -10.91 0.62 27.43
CA LEU A 366 -10.87 1.36 26.16
C LEU A 366 -9.48 1.97 25.89
N HIS A 367 -8.76 2.39 26.94
CA HIS A 367 -7.42 2.95 26.83
C HIS A 367 -6.32 1.88 26.85
N HIS A 368 -6.44 0.88 27.72
CA HIS A 368 -5.50 -0.24 27.86
C HIS A 368 -6.26 -1.57 27.82
N PRO A 369 -6.37 -2.19 26.63
CA PRO A 369 -7.09 -3.44 26.52
C PRO A 369 -6.25 -4.58 27.09
N THR A 370 -6.85 -5.34 28.01
CA THR A 370 -6.26 -6.56 28.58
C THR A 370 -7.21 -7.75 28.37
N GLN A 371 -6.69 -8.97 28.34
CA GLN A 371 -7.54 -10.15 28.15
C GLN A 371 -8.54 -10.27 29.31
N GLN A 372 -9.82 -10.41 28.98
CA GLN A 372 -10.92 -10.42 29.95
C GLN A 372 -11.44 -11.83 30.20
N GLU A 373 -11.78 -12.14 31.45
CA GLU A 373 -12.58 -13.31 31.78
C GLU A 373 -14.05 -13.10 31.34
N GLU A 374 -14.81 -14.19 31.19
CA GLU A 374 -16.19 -14.13 30.69
C GLU A 374 -17.10 -13.22 31.54
N ASN A 375 -16.94 -13.23 32.86
CA ASN A 375 -17.74 -12.39 33.76
C ASN A 375 -17.42 -10.89 33.59
N ASP A 376 -16.14 -10.55 33.54
CA ASP A 376 -15.67 -9.16 33.43
C ASP A 376 -16.03 -8.59 32.06
N ARG A 377 -15.87 -9.39 31.00
CA ARG A 377 -16.35 -9.05 29.65
C ARG A 377 -17.85 -8.73 29.63
N ASN A 378 -18.68 -9.59 30.23
CA ASN A 378 -20.13 -9.36 30.28
C ASN A 378 -20.47 -8.08 31.06
N GLN A 379 -19.70 -7.77 32.10
CA GLN A 379 -19.83 -6.53 32.86
C GLN A 379 -19.44 -5.30 32.01
N LEU A 380 -18.35 -5.35 31.25
CA LEU A 380 -17.96 -4.27 30.32
C LEU A 380 -19.04 -4.02 29.26
N ILE A 381 -19.63 -5.08 28.69
CA ILE A 381 -20.73 -4.97 27.72
C ILE A 381 -21.95 -4.32 28.38
N GLN A 382 -22.33 -4.73 29.60
CA GLN A 382 -23.45 -4.11 30.33
C GLN A 382 -23.20 -2.63 30.63
N GLN A 383 -21.98 -2.27 31.05
CA GLN A 383 -21.59 -0.88 31.29
C GLN A 383 -21.65 -0.05 30.01
N PHE A 384 -21.19 -0.60 28.89
CA PHE A 384 -21.32 0.04 27.59
C PHE A 384 -22.79 0.27 27.21
N LEU A 385 -23.67 -0.73 27.41
CA LEU A 385 -25.09 -0.61 27.10
C LEU A 385 -25.83 0.42 27.95
N ALA A 386 -25.35 0.71 29.16
CA ALA A 386 -25.88 1.75 30.03
C ALA A 386 -25.50 3.18 29.56
N LEU A 387 -24.53 3.32 28.65
CA LEU A 387 -24.15 4.64 28.15
C LEU A 387 -25.27 5.28 27.30
N PRO A 388 -25.38 6.63 27.32
CA PRO A 388 -26.26 7.37 26.44
C PRO A 388 -26.02 7.03 24.96
N GLN A 389 -27.08 7.07 24.15
CA GLN A 389 -27.00 6.71 22.72
C GLN A 389 -25.87 7.43 21.97
N PRO A 390 -25.66 8.77 22.10
CA PRO A 390 -24.60 9.45 21.37
C PRO A 390 -23.21 8.88 21.65
N LEU A 391 -22.91 8.54 22.91
CA LEU A 391 -21.62 7.94 23.30
C LEU A 391 -21.48 6.53 22.78
N ARG A 392 -22.54 5.72 22.85
CA ARG A 392 -22.49 4.34 22.32
C ARG A 392 -22.13 4.35 20.85
N SER A 393 -22.73 5.26 20.08
CA SER A 393 -22.43 5.44 18.66
C SER A 393 -20.98 5.87 18.41
N GLN A 394 -20.45 6.81 19.20
CA GLN A 394 -19.07 7.31 19.04
C GLN A 394 -18.00 6.30 19.50
N ILE A 395 -18.26 5.57 20.58
CA ILE A 395 -17.24 4.74 21.26
C ILE A 395 -17.25 3.29 20.75
N SER A 396 -18.40 2.79 20.27
CA SER A 396 -18.54 1.39 19.87
C SER A 396 -17.47 0.90 18.88
N PRO A 397 -17.14 1.62 17.80
CA PRO A 397 -16.08 1.16 16.89
C PRO A 397 -14.72 1.04 17.58
N ARG A 398 -14.38 2.01 18.44
CA ARG A 398 -13.11 2.01 19.20
C ARG A 398 -13.08 0.86 20.20
N LEU A 399 -14.17 0.65 20.93
CA LEU A 399 -14.27 -0.44 21.91
C LEU A 399 -14.24 -1.81 21.22
N ALA A 400 -14.91 -1.97 20.08
CA ALA A 400 -14.87 -3.20 19.31
C ALA A 400 -13.44 -3.49 18.81
N ARG A 401 -12.69 -2.49 18.32
CA ARG A 401 -11.26 -2.64 17.98
C ARG A 401 -10.42 -3.08 19.19
N ARG A 402 -10.69 -2.54 20.38
CA ARG A 402 -10.00 -2.97 21.62
C ARG A 402 -10.26 -4.43 21.98
N PHE A 403 -11.46 -4.95 21.71
CA PHE A 403 -11.74 -6.38 21.85
C PHE A 403 -11.07 -7.23 20.76
N LEU A 404 -10.94 -6.71 19.53
CA LEU A 404 -10.13 -7.37 18.48
C LEU A 404 -8.64 -7.44 18.87
N ASP A 405 -8.08 -6.38 19.46
CA ASP A 405 -6.68 -6.32 19.91
C ASP A 405 -6.35 -7.44 20.92
N VAL A 406 -7.33 -7.88 21.72
CA VAL A 406 -7.19 -8.98 22.69
C VAL A 406 -7.74 -10.33 22.19
N GLY A 407 -8.17 -10.41 20.93
CA GLY A 407 -8.64 -11.63 20.28
C GLY A 407 -10.08 -12.06 20.61
N ASP A 408 -10.92 -11.19 21.19
CA ASP A 408 -12.33 -11.49 21.48
C ASP A 408 -13.26 -10.98 20.37
N LEU A 409 -13.42 -11.79 19.32
CA LEU A 409 -14.23 -11.48 18.14
C LEU A 409 -15.73 -11.40 18.45
N ASP A 410 -16.20 -12.21 19.39
CA ASP A 410 -17.62 -12.27 19.76
C ASP A 410 -18.03 -10.98 20.46
N ALA A 411 -17.23 -10.48 21.40
CA ALA A 411 -17.48 -9.20 22.06
C ALA A 411 -17.43 -8.02 21.09
N ALA A 412 -16.42 -7.98 20.21
CA ALA A 412 -16.29 -6.94 19.20
C ALA A 412 -17.54 -6.86 18.30
N SER A 413 -18.01 -8.01 17.82
CA SER A 413 -19.21 -8.12 16.99
C SER A 413 -20.48 -7.69 17.72
N GLN A 414 -20.65 -8.14 18.98
CA GLN A 414 -21.82 -7.78 19.79
C GLN A 414 -21.89 -6.26 20.04
N LEU A 415 -20.77 -5.64 20.40
CA LEU A 415 -20.70 -4.21 20.72
C LEU A 415 -20.94 -3.32 19.49
N LEU A 416 -20.40 -3.71 18.33
CA LEU A 416 -20.61 -2.98 17.09
C LEU A 416 -22.09 -3.04 16.66
N ASN A 417 -22.74 -4.20 16.80
CA ASN A 417 -24.16 -4.36 16.50
C ASN A 417 -25.08 -3.68 17.54
N ALA A 418 -24.64 -3.58 18.79
CA ALA A 418 -25.42 -2.93 19.86
C ALA A 418 -25.46 -1.40 19.74
N ALA A 419 -24.56 -0.81 18.95
CA ALA A 419 -24.52 0.62 18.65
C ALA A 419 -25.30 1.00 17.38
N ASP A 420 -25.91 0.02 16.72
CA ASP A 420 -26.45 0.17 15.37
C ASP A 420 -27.71 1.05 15.36
N ASN A 421 -27.53 2.29 14.92
CA ASN A 421 -28.58 3.19 14.46
C ASN A 421 -28.32 3.44 12.97
N GLN A 422 -29.37 3.53 12.14
CA GLN A 422 -29.23 3.55 10.67
C GLN A 422 -28.27 4.64 10.17
N ASP A 423 -28.29 5.83 10.78
CA ASP A 423 -27.40 6.95 10.41
C ASP A 423 -25.94 6.78 10.87
N VAL A 424 -25.71 6.00 11.93
CA VAL A 424 -24.38 5.77 12.53
C VAL A 424 -23.69 4.56 11.89
N SER A 425 -24.48 3.56 11.48
CA SER A 425 -23.97 2.35 10.81
C SER A 425 -23.15 2.67 9.57
N SER A 426 -23.49 3.74 8.85
CA SER A 426 -22.79 4.20 7.64
C SER A 426 -21.55 5.06 7.91
N THR A 427 -21.17 5.29 9.17
CA THR A 427 -19.94 6.02 9.48
C THR A 427 -18.70 5.19 9.12
N HIS A 428 -17.64 5.87 8.68
CA HIS A 428 -16.40 5.22 8.27
C HIS A 428 -15.79 4.36 9.39
N GLU A 429 -15.82 4.83 10.64
CA GLU A 429 -15.25 4.12 11.78
C GLU A 429 -15.95 2.77 12.01
N VAL A 430 -17.28 2.73 11.83
CA VAL A 430 -18.08 1.50 11.94
C VAL A 430 -17.76 0.55 10.78
N GLN A 431 -17.74 1.04 9.54
CA GLN A 431 -17.49 0.20 8.36
C GLN A 431 -16.08 -0.39 8.38
N SER A 432 -15.07 0.44 8.67
CA SER A 432 -13.68 0.00 8.85
C SER A 432 -13.57 -1.07 9.94
N THR A 433 -14.23 -0.89 11.09
CA THR A 433 -14.23 -1.90 12.16
C THR A 433 -14.96 -3.19 11.75
N ARG A 434 -16.05 -3.08 11.00
CA ARG A 434 -16.81 -4.22 10.49
C ARG A 434 -16.00 -5.04 9.47
N ALA A 435 -15.20 -4.37 8.64
CA ALA A 435 -14.26 -5.01 7.75
C ALA A 435 -13.21 -5.80 8.57
N LEU A 436 -12.58 -5.19 9.58
CA LEU A 436 -11.61 -5.84 10.46
C LEU A 436 -12.17 -7.08 11.18
N ILE A 437 -13.42 -7.02 11.67
CA ILE A 437 -14.11 -8.19 12.25
C ILE A 437 -14.25 -9.30 11.21
N SER A 438 -14.63 -8.95 9.98
CA SER A 438 -14.82 -9.92 8.90
C SER A 438 -13.49 -10.59 8.50
N GLU A 439 -12.41 -9.82 8.44
CA GLU A 439 -11.05 -10.35 8.22
C GLU A 439 -10.60 -11.28 9.35
N SER A 440 -10.87 -10.91 10.60
CA SER A 440 -10.53 -11.74 11.77
C SER A 440 -11.30 -13.07 11.81
N LEU A 441 -12.45 -13.12 11.13
CA LEU A 441 -13.25 -14.34 10.91
C LEU A 441 -12.82 -15.12 9.65
N ASP A 442 -11.68 -14.79 9.05
CA ASP A 442 -11.16 -15.37 7.79
C ASP A 442 -12.16 -15.23 6.62
N ASN A 443 -12.96 -14.15 6.65
CA ASN A 443 -13.96 -13.83 5.64
C ASN A 443 -13.61 -12.54 4.89
N ALA A 444 -12.48 -12.58 4.20
CA ALA A 444 -11.99 -11.47 3.39
C ALA A 444 -13.00 -11.02 2.31
N GLY A 445 -13.81 -11.93 1.76
CA GLY A 445 -14.86 -11.56 0.80
C GLY A 445 -15.94 -10.65 1.41
N ALA A 446 -16.32 -10.87 2.67
CA ALA A 446 -17.22 -9.97 3.38
C ALA A 446 -16.55 -8.63 3.71
N ALA A 447 -15.26 -8.64 4.07
CA ALA A 447 -14.49 -7.42 4.30
C ALA A 447 -14.41 -6.53 3.05
N VAL A 448 -14.10 -7.13 1.89
CA VAL A 448 -14.11 -6.44 0.58
C VAL A 448 -15.49 -5.85 0.28
N ALA A 449 -16.57 -6.61 0.51
CA ALA A 449 -17.93 -6.10 0.26
C ALA A 449 -18.28 -4.90 1.14
N VAL A 450 -17.87 -4.90 2.40
CA VAL A 450 -18.06 -3.80 3.35
C VAL A 450 -17.30 -2.54 2.91
N LEU A 451 -16.00 -2.67 2.63
CA LEU A 451 -15.16 -1.54 2.23
C LEU A 451 -15.49 -1.02 0.83
N SER A 452 -15.91 -1.90 -0.09
CA SER A 452 -16.37 -1.48 -1.42
C SER A 452 -17.64 -0.67 -1.34
N GLY A 453 -18.61 -1.12 -0.53
CA GLY A 453 -19.83 -0.34 -0.28
C GLY A 453 -19.53 1.02 0.34
N GLU A 454 -18.56 1.09 1.26
CA GLU A 454 -18.08 2.35 1.80
C GLU A 454 -17.47 3.27 0.73
N ALA A 455 -16.61 2.74 -0.15
CA ALA A 455 -15.99 3.49 -1.24
C ALA A 455 -17.01 4.03 -2.26
N GLU A 456 -18.10 3.28 -2.50
CA GLU A 456 -19.17 3.65 -3.44
C GLU A 456 -20.17 4.65 -2.84
N ASP A 457 -20.62 4.41 -1.61
CA ASP A 457 -21.72 5.15 -0.98
C ASP A 457 -21.26 6.42 -0.26
N SER A 458 -20.01 6.46 0.22
CA SER A 458 -19.50 7.53 1.07
C SER A 458 -18.39 8.33 0.40
N ALA A 459 -18.59 9.64 0.26
CA ALA A 459 -17.60 10.57 -0.31
C ALA A 459 -16.31 10.75 0.53
N ARG A 460 -16.10 9.96 1.60
CA ARG A 460 -15.00 10.10 2.57
C ARG A 460 -14.55 8.76 3.16
N ILE A 461 -14.37 7.72 2.32
CA ILE A 461 -13.53 6.60 2.74
C ILE A 461 -12.15 7.12 3.17
N THR A 462 -11.58 6.61 4.25
CA THR A 462 -10.24 7.04 4.64
C THR A 462 -9.17 6.42 3.75
N PRO A 463 -7.99 7.05 3.66
CA PRO A 463 -6.83 6.44 3.01
C PRO A 463 -6.54 5.02 3.49
N GLN A 464 -6.61 4.74 4.79
CA GLN A 464 -6.32 3.43 5.37
C GLN A 464 -7.35 2.38 4.91
N SER A 465 -8.64 2.71 4.94
CA SER A 465 -9.69 1.80 4.47
C SER A 465 -9.58 1.51 2.97
N LEU A 466 -9.22 2.51 2.16
CA LEU A 466 -9.02 2.30 0.72
C LEU A 466 -7.77 1.46 0.42
N ILE A 467 -6.66 1.72 1.12
CA ILE A 467 -5.45 0.89 1.02
C ILE A 467 -5.81 -0.56 1.34
N ARG A 468 -6.50 -0.80 2.48
CA ARG A 468 -6.85 -2.15 2.89
C ARG A 468 -7.81 -2.83 1.91
N LEU A 469 -8.77 -2.10 1.35
CA LEU A 469 -9.66 -2.62 0.31
C LEU A 469 -8.86 -3.14 -0.90
N ILE A 470 -7.95 -2.32 -1.44
CA ILE A 470 -7.16 -2.70 -2.62
C ILE A 470 -6.22 -3.87 -2.30
N GLU A 471 -5.58 -3.88 -1.13
CA GLU A 471 -4.76 -5.02 -0.68
C GLU A 471 -5.58 -6.32 -0.61
N LEU A 472 -6.76 -6.28 0.01
CA LEU A 472 -7.65 -7.44 0.10
C LEU A 472 -8.10 -7.93 -1.28
N GLU A 473 -8.41 -7.01 -2.21
CA GLU A 473 -8.72 -7.37 -3.60
C GLU A 473 -7.55 -8.12 -4.24
N LEU A 474 -6.33 -7.61 -4.09
CA LEU A 474 -5.11 -8.23 -4.64
C LEU A 474 -4.79 -9.59 -4.00
N GLU A 475 -4.91 -9.71 -2.68
CA GLU A 475 -4.73 -10.98 -1.93
C GLU A 475 -5.70 -12.07 -2.41
N GLN A 476 -6.93 -11.67 -2.78
CA GLN A 476 -7.96 -12.57 -3.32
C GLN A 476 -7.80 -12.84 -4.83
N GLY A 477 -6.78 -12.28 -5.48
CA GLY A 477 -6.59 -12.38 -6.93
C GLY A 477 -7.66 -11.63 -7.74
N LEU A 478 -8.34 -10.66 -7.12
CA LEU A 478 -9.27 -9.75 -7.77
C LEU A 478 -8.52 -8.56 -8.37
N VAL A 479 -9.10 -7.96 -9.41
CA VAL A 479 -8.57 -6.75 -10.04
C VAL A 479 -9.29 -5.54 -9.43
N PRO A 480 -8.56 -4.61 -8.78
CA PRO A 480 -9.17 -3.41 -8.23
C PRO A 480 -9.90 -2.58 -9.29
N SER A 481 -11.00 -1.94 -8.91
CA SER A 481 -11.75 -1.11 -9.85
C SER A 481 -10.97 0.16 -10.24
N GLU A 482 -11.15 0.62 -11.48
CA GLU A 482 -10.54 1.89 -11.93
C GLU A 482 -10.97 3.07 -11.06
N SER A 483 -12.19 3.05 -10.54
CA SER A 483 -12.70 4.07 -9.61
C SER A 483 -11.90 4.10 -8.30
N ASN A 484 -11.58 2.93 -7.74
CA ASN A 484 -10.78 2.83 -6.52
C ASN A 484 -9.35 3.33 -6.74
N LEU A 485 -8.74 3.00 -7.88
CA LEU A 485 -7.39 3.47 -8.22
C LEU A 485 -7.35 4.99 -8.45
N LEU A 486 -8.35 5.56 -9.11
CA LEU A 486 -8.50 7.01 -9.25
C LEU A 486 -8.73 7.70 -7.90
N LEU A 487 -9.51 7.09 -7.02
CA LEU A 487 -9.73 7.59 -5.67
C LEU A 487 -8.44 7.56 -4.84
N ALA A 488 -7.62 6.50 -4.96
CA ALA A 488 -6.31 6.43 -4.32
C ALA A 488 -5.40 7.57 -4.81
N GLY A 489 -5.37 7.83 -6.12
CA GLY A 489 -4.63 8.96 -6.69
C GLY A 489 -5.14 10.34 -6.20
N ALA A 490 -6.46 10.48 -6.01
CA ALA A 490 -7.06 11.70 -5.46
C ALA A 490 -6.71 11.90 -3.98
N LEU A 491 -6.80 10.85 -3.16
CA LEU A 491 -6.40 10.89 -1.75
C LEU A 491 -4.90 11.16 -1.60
N ARG A 492 -4.06 10.60 -2.48
CA ARG A 492 -2.61 10.88 -2.49
C ARG A 492 -2.33 12.36 -2.71
N GLN A 493 -3.11 13.01 -3.58
CA GLN A 493 -3.03 14.45 -3.82
C GLN A 493 -3.52 15.29 -2.63
N GLU A 494 -4.54 14.83 -1.91
CA GLU A 494 -5.08 15.48 -0.71
C GLU A 494 -4.12 15.37 0.49
N TYR A 495 -3.53 14.20 0.69
CA TYR A 495 -2.62 13.87 1.79
C TYR A 495 -1.13 14.03 1.42
N ARG A 496 -0.83 14.92 0.48
CA ARG A 496 0.56 15.21 0.08
C ARG A 496 1.40 15.65 1.27
N ASP A 497 2.68 15.29 1.24
CA ASP A 497 3.67 15.63 2.28
C ASP A 497 3.36 14.99 3.65
N THR A 498 2.53 13.95 3.66
CA THR A 498 2.24 13.12 4.85
C THR A 498 2.76 11.69 4.65
N PRO A 499 2.99 10.93 5.74
CA PRO A 499 3.49 9.56 5.63
C PRO A 499 2.61 8.63 4.77
N ILE A 500 1.29 8.82 4.77
CA ILE A 500 0.35 7.94 4.07
C ILE A 500 0.34 8.14 2.54
N GLU A 501 0.93 9.22 2.04
CA GLU A 501 1.03 9.48 0.60
C GLU A 501 1.74 8.32 -0.14
N GLN A 502 2.81 7.79 0.47
CA GLN A 502 3.59 6.72 -0.12
C GLN A 502 2.84 5.40 -0.10
N ASP A 503 2.16 5.09 1.01
CA ASP A 503 1.35 3.87 1.12
C ASP A 503 0.24 3.84 0.06
N LEU A 504 -0.42 4.98 -0.17
CA LEU A 504 -1.38 5.14 -1.27
C LEU A 504 -0.73 4.96 -2.65
N ALA A 505 0.47 5.51 -2.87
CA ALA A 505 1.17 5.35 -4.15
C ALA A 505 1.54 3.89 -4.42
N ASN A 506 1.99 3.16 -3.38
CA ASN A 506 2.41 1.77 -3.50
C ASN A 506 1.22 0.86 -3.79
N VAL A 507 0.10 1.03 -3.07
CA VAL A 507 -1.11 0.23 -3.30
C VAL A 507 -1.75 0.56 -4.65
N GLU A 508 -1.74 1.83 -5.07
CA GLU A 508 -2.20 2.23 -6.40
C GLU A 508 -1.34 1.54 -7.47
N ALA A 509 -0.02 1.58 -7.35
CA ALA A 509 0.89 0.93 -8.29
C ALA A 509 0.64 -0.59 -8.38
N ALA A 510 0.49 -1.27 -7.24
CA ALA A 510 0.16 -2.69 -7.20
C ALA A 510 -1.17 -3.00 -7.92
N GLY A 511 -2.22 -2.20 -7.69
CA GLY A 511 -3.49 -2.32 -8.40
C GLY A 511 -3.40 -2.05 -9.89
N ARG A 512 -2.60 -1.06 -10.31
CA ARG A 512 -2.33 -0.74 -11.72
C ARG A 512 -1.60 -1.88 -12.43
N ILE A 513 -0.66 -2.57 -11.77
CA ILE A 513 0.07 -3.72 -12.33
C ILE A 513 -0.91 -4.84 -12.71
N VAL A 514 -1.76 -5.27 -11.78
CA VAL A 514 -2.73 -6.36 -12.02
C VAL A 514 -3.79 -5.95 -13.05
N SER A 515 -4.12 -4.66 -13.11
CA SER A 515 -5.02 -4.10 -14.13
C SER A 515 -4.39 -3.98 -15.53
N GLY A 516 -3.11 -4.33 -15.70
CA GLY A 516 -2.38 -4.23 -16.97
C GLY A 516 -1.93 -2.81 -17.34
N GLN A 517 -2.03 -1.87 -16.40
CA GLN A 517 -1.71 -0.45 -16.57
C GLN A 517 -0.26 -0.15 -16.15
N TYR A 518 0.68 -0.89 -16.75
CA TYR A 518 2.08 -0.94 -16.33
C TYR A 518 2.79 0.41 -16.33
N GLN A 519 2.56 1.25 -17.35
CA GLN A 519 3.21 2.56 -17.42
C GLN A 519 2.78 3.47 -16.27
N LEU A 520 1.49 3.47 -15.92
CA LEU A 520 0.97 4.26 -14.81
C LEU A 520 1.55 3.78 -13.47
N ALA A 521 1.77 2.47 -13.31
CA ALA A 521 2.46 1.94 -12.14
C ALA A 521 3.91 2.43 -12.04
N LEU A 522 4.66 2.44 -13.16
CA LEU A 522 6.03 2.95 -13.18
C LEU A 522 6.12 4.45 -12.95
N ASP A 523 5.19 5.23 -13.49
CA ASP A 523 5.15 6.69 -13.33
C ASP A 523 4.98 7.09 -11.84
N LEU A 524 4.31 6.26 -11.03
CA LEU A 524 4.14 6.47 -9.58
C LEU A 524 5.45 6.32 -8.78
N VAL A 525 6.43 5.60 -9.32
CA VAL A 525 7.70 5.30 -8.64
C VAL A 525 8.93 5.87 -9.34
N GLN A 526 8.77 6.53 -10.49
CA GLN A 526 9.87 6.99 -11.35
C GLN A 526 10.89 7.88 -10.63
N SER A 527 10.46 8.74 -9.70
CA SER A 527 11.33 9.66 -8.97
C SER A 527 11.78 9.15 -7.60
N ARG A 528 11.59 7.86 -7.32
CA ARG A 528 11.84 7.23 -6.02
C ARG A 528 12.98 6.22 -6.10
N GLU A 529 13.81 6.19 -5.06
CA GLU A 529 14.97 5.28 -4.94
C GLU A 529 14.89 4.43 -3.66
N ASP A 530 13.69 4.26 -3.10
CA ASP A 530 13.45 3.41 -1.93
C ASP A 530 13.20 1.94 -2.32
N ILE A 531 13.29 1.03 -1.34
CA ILE A 531 13.15 -0.41 -1.55
C ILE A 531 11.80 -0.75 -2.21
N GLN A 532 10.71 -0.10 -1.78
CA GLN A 532 9.36 -0.38 -2.30
C GLN A 532 9.23 0.06 -3.75
N ALA A 533 9.88 1.16 -4.14
CA ALA A 533 9.95 1.59 -5.54
C ALA A 533 10.63 0.53 -6.43
N PHE A 534 11.76 -0.04 -5.98
CA PHE A 534 12.42 -1.14 -6.72
C PHE A 534 11.57 -2.41 -6.78
N GLU A 535 10.86 -2.76 -5.70
CA GLU A 535 9.93 -3.89 -5.68
C GLU A 535 8.77 -3.69 -6.68
N ILE A 536 8.19 -2.50 -6.77
CA ILE A 536 7.13 -2.17 -7.74
C ILE A 536 7.65 -2.28 -9.17
N VAL A 537 8.87 -1.81 -9.45
CA VAL A 537 9.51 -1.97 -10.76
C VAL A 537 9.70 -3.45 -11.09
N ASP A 538 10.27 -4.23 -10.18
CA ASP A 538 10.46 -5.67 -10.39
C ASP A 538 9.13 -6.41 -10.61
N GLN A 539 8.13 -6.15 -9.77
CA GLN A 539 6.77 -6.71 -9.89
C GLN A 539 6.13 -6.35 -11.23
N THR A 540 6.29 -5.11 -11.70
CA THR A 540 5.78 -4.67 -13.01
C THR A 540 6.40 -5.49 -14.14
N PHE A 541 7.73 -5.66 -14.12
CA PHE A 541 8.45 -6.42 -15.14
C PHE A 541 8.19 -7.93 -15.05
N ALA A 542 8.03 -8.48 -13.84
CA ALA A 542 7.64 -9.87 -13.64
C ALA A 542 6.22 -10.14 -14.16
N HIS A 543 5.27 -9.26 -13.85
CA HIS A 543 3.89 -9.40 -14.27
C HIS A 543 3.73 -9.21 -15.79
N THR A 544 4.47 -8.27 -16.39
CA THR A 544 4.47 -8.12 -17.86
C THR A 544 5.02 -9.36 -18.56
N ALA A 545 6.12 -9.94 -18.06
CA ALA A 545 6.67 -11.18 -18.59
C ALA A 545 5.67 -12.34 -18.50
N ALA A 546 4.92 -12.47 -17.40
CA ALA A 546 3.98 -13.57 -17.19
C ALA A 546 2.63 -13.41 -17.92
N HIS A 547 2.04 -12.20 -17.92
CA HIS A 547 0.62 -12.01 -18.24
C HIS A 547 0.34 -11.01 -19.36
N ALA A 548 1.25 -10.09 -19.68
CA ALA A 548 0.97 -9.07 -20.70
C ALA A 548 0.80 -9.70 -22.09
N GLU A 549 0.04 -9.05 -22.97
CA GLU A 549 0.01 -9.42 -24.39
C GLU A 549 1.40 -9.24 -25.04
N THR A 550 1.68 -9.99 -26.11
CA THR A 550 3.01 -10.00 -26.75
C THR A 550 3.45 -8.60 -27.21
N GLY A 551 2.55 -7.76 -27.70
CA GLY A 551 2.87 -6.38 -28.09
C GLY A 551 3.39 -5.55 -26.91
N THR A 552 2.61 -5.46 -25.84
CA THR A 552 2.96 -4.74 -24.61
C THR A 552 4.23 -5.30 -23.96
N PHE A 553 4.37 -6.64 -23.92
CA PHE A 553 5.60 -7.26 -23.42
C PHE A 553 6.84 -6.81 -24.21
N LEU A 554 6.77 -6.78 -25.55
CA LEU A 554 7.90 -6.37 -26.37
C LEU A 554 8.22 -4.89 -26.23
N GLU A 555 7.24 -4.02 -26.04
CA GLU A 555 7.48 -2.59 -25.76
C GLU A 555 8.33 -2.41 -24.49
N PHE A 556 8.00 -3.12 -23.41
CA PHE A 556 8.75 -3.09 -22.15
C PHE A 556 10.08 -3.84 -22.27
N ALA A 557 10.10 -5.01 -22.91
CA ALA A 557 11.30 -5.81 -23.01
C ALA A 557 12.37 -5.11 -23.87
N PHE A 558 12.02 -4.21 -24.78
CA PHE A 558 12.95 -3.44 -25.62
C PHE A 558 13.21 -2.01 -25.15
N SER A 559 12.57 -1.56 -24.06
CA SER A 559 12.90 -0.28 -23.43
C SER A 559 14.27 -0.33 -22.74
N GLU A 560 14.70 0.79 -22.17
CA GLU A 560 15.84 0.79 -21.25
C GLU A 560 15.58 -0.19 -20.10
N THR A 561 16.54 -1.07 -19.84
CA THR A 561 16.41 -2.08 -18.78
C THR A 561 16.61 -1.37 -17.44
N PRO A 562 15.62 -1.37 -16.53
CA PRO A 562 15.76 -0.72 -15.24
C PRO A 562 16.81 -1.44 -14.38
N ALA A 563 17.47 -0.67 -13.51
CA ALA A 563 18.28 -1.24 -12.45
C ALA A 563 17.38 -1.89 -11.38
N GLY A 564 17.91 -2.90 -10.67
CA GLY A 564 17.24 -3.49 -9.52
C GLY A 564 16.27 -4.64 -9.81
N LEU A 565 16.17 -5.10 -11.07
CA LEU A 565 15.41 -6.33 -11.38
C LEU A 565 16.02 -7.53 -10.68
N THR A 566 15.17 -8.40 -10.14
CA THR A 566 15.62 -9.64 -9.52
C THR A 566 16.07 -10.64 -10.59
N PRO A 567 17.02 -11.55 -10.27
CA PRO A 567 17.45 -12.55 -11.22
C PRO A 567 16.32 -13.46 -11.74
N ALA A 568 15.27 -13.64 -10.94
CA ALA A 568 14.08 -14.40 -11.33
C ALA A 568 13.29 -13.66 -12.43
N THR A 569 13.04 -12.36 -12.25
CA THR A 569 12.36 -11.51 -13.24
C THR A 569 13.16 -11.43 -14.54
N GLU A 570 14.47 -11.18 -14.46
CA GLU A 570 15.35 -11.18 -15.62
C GLU A 570 15.29 -12.51 -16.40
N ASN A 571 15.30 -13.65 -15.69
CA ASN A 571 15.16 -14.97 -16.30
C ASN A 571 13.79 -15.16 -16.95
N ALA A 572 12.70 -14.69 -16.33
CA ALA A 572 11.35 -14.78 -16.88
C ALA A 572 11.21 -13.99 -18.18
N ILE A 573 11.74 -12.76 -18.21
CA ILE A 573 11.79 -11.91 -19.41
C ILE A 573 12.62 -12.60 -20.51
N ALA A 574 13.82 -13.07 -20.17
CA ALA A 574 14.72 -13.72 -21.12
C ALA A 574 14.09 -15.00 -21.70
N LYS A 575 13.44 -15.81 -20.86
CA LYS A 575 12.72 -17.01 -21.30
C LYS A 575 11.66 -16.67 -22.35
N ARG A 576 10.80 -15.68 -22.07
CA ARG A 576 9.75 -15.28 -23.01
C ARG A 576 10.32 -14.70 -24.30
N LEU A 577 11.43 -13.96 -24.25
CA LEU A 577 12.13 -13.48 -25.44
C LEU A 577 12.71 -14.63 -26.28
N VAL A 578 13.31 -15.65 -25.64
CA VAL A 578 13.80 -16.85 -26.32
C VAL A 578 12.65 -17.59 -27.02
N ASP A 579 11.52 -17.76 -26.34
CA ASP A 579 10.34 -18.44 -26.90
C ASP A 579 9.76 -17.68 -28.11
N LEU A 580 9.89 -16.35 -28.12
CA LEU A 580 9.50 -15.47 -29.25
C LEU A 580 10.58 -15.33 -30.34
N GLY A 581 11.78 -15.89 -30.14
CA GLY A 581 12.88 -15.83 -31.10
C GLY A 581 13.78 -14.60 -31.01
N PHE A 582 13.66 -13.77 -29.97
CA PHE A 582 14.49 -12.57 -29.75
C PHE A 582 15.74 -12.88 -28.92
N TYR A 583 16.59 -13.78 -29.43
CA TYR A 583 17.73 -14.32 -28.69
C TYR A 583 18.76 -13.27 -28.27
N GLU A 584 19.15 -12.36 -29.16
CA GLU A 584 20.13 -11.32 -28.83
C GLU A 584 19.64 -10.42 -27.69
N ARG A 585 18.35 -10.05 -27.69
CA ARG A 585 17.76 -9.27 -26.60
C ARG A 585 17.62 -10.08 -25.32
N ALA A 586 17.28 -11.37 -25.39
CA ALA A 586 17.26 -12.24 -24.21
C ALA A 586 18.64 -12.28 -23.52
N SER A 587 19.72 -12.31 -24.30
CA SER A 587 21.09 -12.36 -23.76
C SER A 587 21.45 -11.16 -22.87
N THR A 588 20.86 -9.97 -23.12
CA THR A 588 21.17 -8.77 -22.32
C THR A 588 20.65 -8.87 -20.89
N PHE A 589 19.47 -9.49 -20.70
CA PHE A 589 18.91 -9.76 -19.37
C PHE A 589 19.63 -10.90 -18.64
N LEU A 590 20.36 -11.73 -19.39
CA LEU A 590 21.11 -12.86 -18.83
C LEU A 590 22.56 -12.50 -18.51
N ALA A 591 23.02 -11.27 -18.72
CA ALA A 591 24.43 -10.88 -18.55
C ALA A 591 24.86 -10.84 -17.07
N GLY A 592 23.96 -10.43 -16.18
CA GLY A 592 24.24 -10.31 -14.75
C GLY A 592 24.42 -11.64 -14.02
N ASP A 593 24.96 -11.57 -12.80
CA ASP A 593 25.09 -12.72 -11.91
C ASP A 593 23.73 -13.13 -11.31
N ALA A 594 23.63 -14.39 -10.92
CA ALA A 594 22.46 -14.94 -10.25
C ALA A 594 22.91 -15.98 -9.22
N GLU A 595 22.10 -16.18 -8.19
CA GLU A 595 22.36 -17.15 -7.13
C GLU A 595 21.38 -18.32 -7.15
N ARG A 596 21.78 -19.44 -6.53
CA ARG A 596 20.92 -20.60 -6.24
C ARG A 596 20.17 -21.10 -7.50
N GLU A 597 18.86 -21.27 -7.40
CA GLU A 597 18.01 -21.79 -8.47
C GLU A 597 17.98 -20.88 -9.70
N ALA A 598 17.96 -19.55 -9.47
CA ALA A 598 18.01 -18.57 -10.57
C ALA A 598 19.34 -18.67 -11.36
N ALA A 599 20.45 -19.01 -10.70
CA ALA A 599 21.72 -19.26 -11.38
C ALA A 599 21.67 -20.50 -12.28
N ALA A 600 21.03 -21.57 -11.81
CA ALA A 600 20.87 -22.79 -12.59
C ALA A 600 20.01 -22.54 -13.84
N GLU A 601 18.85 -21.88 -13.67
CA GLU A 601 17.97 -21.56 -14.80
C GLU A 601 18.62 -20.59 -15.79
N ARG A 602 19.32 -19.56 -15.30
CA ARG A 602 20.04 -18.59 -16.13
C ARG A 602 21.04 -19.26 -17.07
N ARG A 603 21.72 -20.31 -16.62
CA ARG A 603 22.67 -21.05 -17.47
C ARG A 603 21.99 -21.79 -18.61
N TYR A 604 20.82 -22.39 -18.38
CA TYR A 604 20.05 -22.99 -19.46
C TYR A 604 19.55 -21.94 -20.45
N LEU A 605 19.02 -20.81 -19.95
CA LEU A 605 18.55 -19.72 -20.80
C LEU A 605 19.68 -19.10 -21.63
N ARG A 606 20.89 -18.94 -21.06
CA ARG A 606 22.08 -18.51 -21.81
C ARG A 606 22.39 -19.47 -22.96
N ALA A 607 22.29 -20.77 -22.71
CA ALA A 607 22.50 -21.77 -23.75
C ALA A 607 21.41 -21.76 -24.82
N GLU A 608 20.14 -21.67 -24.43
CA GLU A 608 19.00 -21.59 -25.35
C GLU A 608 19.08 -20.33 -26.24
N SER A 609 19.40 -19.19 -25.63
CA SER A 609 19.66 -17.93 -26.32
C SER A 609 20.81 -18.06 -27.33
N ALA A 610 21.97 -18.58 -26.90
CA ALA A 610 23.13 -18.76 -27.77
C ALA A 610 22.86 -19.75 -28.93
N LEU A 611 22.09 -20.83 -28.69
CA LEU A 611 21.66 -21.75 -29.74
C LEU A 611 20.81 -21.05 -30.80
N GLY A 612 19.87 -20.21 -30.39
CA GLY A 612 19.00 -19.45 -31.28
C GLY A 612 19.76 -18.40 -32.10
N ALA A 613 20.79 -17.78 -31.52
CA ALA A 613 21.69 -16.84 -32.20
C ALA A 613 22.74 -17.53 -33.10
N GLY A 614 22.83 -18.87 -33.11
CA GLY A 614 23.84 -19.61 -33.87
C GLY A 614 25.23 -19.64 -33.22
N GLU A 615 25.34 -19.23 -31.96
CA GLU A 615 26.58 -19.15 -31.18
C GLU A 615 26.82 -20.46 -30.41
N PHE A 616 26.99 -21.56 -31.14
CA PHE A 616 27.00 -22.91 -30.56
C PHE A 616 28.11 -23.17 -29.52
N ASN A 617 29.26 -22.50 -29.65
CA ASN A 617 30.34 -22.61 -28.66
C ASN A 617 29.94 -21.98 -27.33
N LEU A 618 29.30 -20.80 -27.35
CA LEU A 618 28.80 -20.15 -26.13
C LEU A 618 27.70 -20.97 -25.46
N ALA A 619 26.84 -21.61 -26.26
CA ALA A 619 25.85 -22.55 -25.73
C ALA A 619 26.49 -23.73 -24.99
N MET A 620 27.59 -24.27 -25.52
CA MET A 620 28.35 -25.35 -24.88
C MET A 620 28.96 -24.90 -23.55
N ASP A 621 29.58 -23.72 -23.54
CA ASP A 621 30.21 -23.15 -22.34
C ASP A 621 29.18 -22.89 -21.23
N ALA A 622 27.99 -22.40 -21.58
CA ALA A 622 26.91 -22.14 -20.63
C ALA A 622 26.47 -23.41 -19.87
N VAL A 623 26.40 -24.57 -20.53
CA VAL A 623 26.02 -25.87 -19.93
C VAL A 623 27.22 -26.72 -19.47
N LEU A 624 28.41 -26.15 -19.39
CA LEU A 624 29.62 -26.88 -19.01
C LEU A 624 29.49 -27.48 -17.60
N GLY A 625 29.76 -28.79 -17.48
CA GLY A 625 29.65 -29.51 -16.19
C GLY A 625 28.23 -29.84 -15.74
N MET A 626 27.18 -29.45 -16.48
CA MET A 626 25.79 -29.85 -16.21
C MET A 626 25.51 -31.20 -16.89
N THR A 627 24.87 -32.14 -16.16
CA THR A 627 24.77 -33.55 -16.58
C THR A 627 23.35 -34.09 -16.64
N ASP A 628 22.35 -33.29 -16.30
CA ASP A 628 20.93 -33.59 -16.42
C ASP A 628 20.47 -33.69 -17.89
N ASP A 629 19.22 -34.10 -18.09
CA ASP A 629 18.66 -34.35 -19.42
C ASP A 629 18.53 -33.07 -20.27
N ARG A 630 18.21 -31.93 -19.65
CA ARG A 630 18.08 -30.64 -20.35
C ARG A 630 19.45 -30.18 -20.85
N ALA A 631 20.48 -30.25 -20.02
CA ALA A 631 21.86 -29.96 -20.42
C ALA A 631 22.33 -30.86 -21.57
N ARG A 632 22.02 -32.17 -21.52
CA ARG A 632 22.36 -33.12 -22.60
C ARG A 632 21.66 -32.77 -23.92
N SER A 633 20.38 -32.41 -23.87
CA SER A 633 19.63 -31.95 -25.05
C SER A 633 20.23 -30.68 -25.66
N LEU A 634 20.54 -29.68 -24.84
CA LEU A 634 21.15 -28.42 -25.31
C LEU A 634 22.54 -28.65 -25.90
N ARG A 635 23.34 -29.52 -25.26
CA ARG A 635 24.67 -29.92 -25.76
C ARG A 635 24.58 -30.61 -27.12
N ALA A 636 23.62 -31.52 -27.29
CA ALA A 636 23.42 -32.20 -28.57
C ALA A 636 23.04 -31.22 -29.67
N ARG A 637 22.11 -30.29 -29.40
CA ARG A 637 21.72 -29.22 -30.33
C ARG A 637 22.91 -28.34 -30.73
N ALA A 638 23.78 -28.00 -29.78
CA ALA A 638 25.01 -27.24 -30.07
C ALA A 638 25.96 -28.02 -31.00
N TYR A 639 26.19 -29.30 -30.73
CA TYR A 639 27.00 -30.15 -31.60
C TYR A 639 26.40 -30.32 -33.00
N GLU A 640 25.06 -30.41 -33.11
CA GLU A 640 24.38 -30.44 -34.41
C GLU A 640 24.60 -29.16 -35.21
N GLY A 641 24.50 -28.00 -34.57
CA GLY A 641 24.78 -26.71 -35.19
C GLY A 641 26.22 -26.57 -35.69
N LEU A 642 27.18 -27.19 -34.98
CA LEU A 642 28.58 -27.28 -35.38
C LEU A 642 28.85 -28.36 -36.46
N GLY A 643 27.84 -29.11 -36.90
CA GLY A 643 27.99 -30.22 -37.84
C GLY A 643 28.63 -31.49 -37.24
N GLN A 644 28.78 -31.55 -35.91
CA GLN A 644 29.39 -32.66 -35.19
C GLN A 644 28.35 -33.72 -34.78
N HIS A 645 27.67 -34.31 -35.75
CA HIS A 645 26.51 -35.18 -35.50
C HIS A 645 26.81 -36.42 -34.63
N ARG A 646 28.02 -36.99 -34.71
CA ARG A 646 28.44 -38.08 -33.82
C ARG A 646 28.55 -37.63 -32.36
N ALA A 647 29.14 -36.45 -32.13
CA ALA A 647 29.24 -35.89 -30.80
C ALA A 647 27.85 -35.56 -30.24
N ALA A 648 26.97 -34.99 -31.07
CA ALA A 648 25.58 -34.73 -30.73
C ALA A 648 24.85 -36.00 -30.27
N LEU A 649 24.91 -37.07 -31.07
CA LEU A 649 24.27 -38.34 -30.69
C LEU A 649 24.88 -38.96 -29.43
N SER A 650 26.20 -38.82 -29.23
CA SER A 650 26.87 -39.32 -28.03
C SER A 650 26.53 -38.56 -26.74
N ALA A 651 26.09 -37.30 -26.87
CA ALA A 651 25.66 -36.48 -25.74
C ALA A 651 24.28 -36.88 -25.21
N LEU A 652 23.48 -37.61 -26.02
CA LEU A 652 22.11 -38.00 -25.71
C LEU A 652 22.03 -39.43 -25.14
N THR A 653 20.96 -39.69 -24.39
CA THR A 653 20.52 -41.07 -24.10
C THR A 653 19.56 -41.56 -25.18
N ILE A 654 19.36 -42.89 -25.26
CA ILE A 654 18.55 -43.53 -26.32
C ILE A 654 17.11 -42.98 -26.31
N ASP A 655 16.53 -42.75 -25.13
CA ASP A 655 15.13 -42.35 -24.97
C ASP A 655 14.89 -40.83 -24.96
N GLN A 656 15.92 -40.01 -25.21
CA GLN A 656 15.77 -38.55 -25.18
C GLN A 656 15.07 -38.01 -26.44
N PRO A 657 14.17 -37.02 -26.33
CA PRO A 657 13.42 -36.47 -27.47
C PRO A 657 14.29 -35.89 -28.59
N ALA A 658 15.49 -35.39 -28.25
CA ALA A 658 16.44 -34.84 -29.21
C ALA A 658 17.12 -35.92 -30.08
N SER A 659 16.99 -37.20 -29.74
CA SER A 659 17.54 -38.34 -30.49
C SER A 659 16.65 -38.65 -31.70
N SER A 660 16.65 -37.78 -32.72
CA SER A 660 15.86 -37.99 -33.93
C SER A 660 16.49 -39.03 -34.87
N PRO A 661 15.69 -39.80 -35.65
CA PRO A 661 16.22 -40.67 -36.71
C PRO A 661 17.11 -39.90 -37.70
N THR A 662 16.80 -38.64 -37.98
CA THR A 662 17.63 -37.77 -38.83
C THR A 662 19.01 -37.51 -38.22
N LEU A 663 19.09 -37.28 -36.90
CA LEU A 663 20.37 -37.15 -36.21
C LEU A 663 21.15 -38.47 -36.25
N GLN A 664 20.51 -39.61 -35.97
CA GLN A 664 21.14 -40.92 -36.04
C GLN A 664 21.72 -41.21 -37.43
N PHE A 665 20.98 -40.84 -38.48
CA PHE A 665 21.44 -40.91 -39.87
C PHE A 665 22.67 -40.04 -40.11
N ARG A 666 22.62 -38.75 -39.74
CA ARG A 666 23.75 -37.82 -39.91
C ARG A 666 24.98 -38.22 -39.09
N ALA A 667 24.79 -38.88 -37.95
CA ALA A 667 25.86 -39.43 -37.12
C ALA A 667 26.46 -40.73 -37.71
N GLY A 668 25.78 -41.38 -38.65
CA GLY A 668 26.15 -42.69 -39.18
C GLY A 668 25.92 -43.83 -38.19
N ALA A 669 24.92 -43.70 -37.31
CA ALA A 669 24.55 -44.73 -36.33
C ALA A 669 23.63 -45.78 -36.95
N TRP A 670 24.14 -46.49 -37.97
CA TRP A 670 23.35 -47.41 -38.79
C TRP A 670 22.70 -48.51 -37.96
N GLU A 671 23.37 -49.08 -36.95
CA GLU A 671 22.77 -50.13 -36.14
C GLU A 671 21.53 -49.65 -35.39
N ARG A 672 21.52 -48.41 -34.89
CA ARG A 672 20.37 -47.84 -34.16
C ARG A 672 19.17 -47.60 -35.09
N LEU A 673 19.44 -47.13 -36.30
CA LEU A 673 18.40 -46.86 -37.29
C LEU A 673 17.62 -48.10 -37.73
N THR A 674 18.21 -49.30 -37.66
CA THR A 674 17.51 -50.53 -38.09
C THR A 674 16.29 -50.88 -37.22
N VAL A 675 16.27 -50.41 -35.97
CA VAL A 675 15.19 -50.68 -35.01
C VAL A 675 14.23 -49.50 -34.89
N GLU A 676 14.49 -48.40 -35.59
CA GLU A 676 13.63 -47.23 -35.57
C GLU A 676 12.36 -47.39 -36.39
N GLN A 677 11.33 -46.62 -36.03
CA GLN A 677 10.02 -46.65 -36.70
C GLN A 677 10.06 -46.06 -38.12
N ASP A 678 11.12 -45.32 -38.45
CA ASP A 678 11.28 -44.68 -39.75
C ASP A 678 11.66 -45.69 -40.84
N GLU A 679 10.66 -46.16 -41.60
CA GLU A 679 10.82 -47.22 -42.60
C GLU A 679 11.89 -46.88 -43.66
N VAL A 680 11.97 -45.61 -44.10
CA VAL A 680 12.94 -45.20 -45.13
C VAL A 680 14.37 -45.28 -44.58
N LEU A 681 14.60 -44.72 -43.40
CA LEU A 681 15.93 -44.71 -42.78
C LEU A 681 16.34 -46.10 -42.28
N SER A 682 15.39 -46.88 -41.76
CA SER A 682 15.62 -48.26 -41.31
C SER A 682 15.99 -49.18 -42.48
N THR A 683 15.22 -49.15 -43.57
CA THR A 683 15.51 -49.95 -44.78
C THR A 683 16.85 -49.56 -45.39
N PHE A 684 17.16 -48.27 -45.43
CA PHE A 684 18.45 -47.78 -45.89
C PHE A 684 19.59 -48.27 -44.98
N ALA A 685 19.47 -48.14 -43.67
CA ALA A 685 20.46 -48.61 -42.71
C ALA A 685 20.70 -50.12 -42.80
N SER A 686 19.65 -50.94 -42.97
CA SER A 686 19.79 -52.38 -43.21
C SER A 686 20.59 -52.70 -44.47
N SER A 687 20.40 -51.91 -45.54
CA SER A 687 21.17 -52.07 -46.78
C SER A 687 22.65 -51.71 -46.62
N VAL A 688 22.96 -50.70 -45.79
CA VAL A 688 24.35 -50.26 -45.50
C VAL A 688 25.10 -51.29 -44.64
N LEU A 689 24.40 -51.94 -43.71
CA LEU A 689 24.99 -52.95 -42.82
C LEU A 689 25.17 -54.32 -43.48
N GLN A 690 24.56 -54.55 -44.65
CA GLN A 690 24.71 -55.82 -45.36
C GLN A 690 26.10 -55.89 -46.01
N PRO A 691 26.93 -56.90 -45.67
CA PRO A 691 28.27 -57.01 -46.24
C PRO A 691 28.21 -57.25 -47.76
N PRO A 692 29.15 -56.71 -48.54
CA PRO A 692 29.22 -56.99 -49.96
C PRO A 692 29.48 -58.48 -50.21
N ASN A 693 28.78 -59.06 -51.19
CA ASN A 693 29.00 -60.44 -51.62
C ASN A 693 30.32 -60.56 -52.39
N GLU A 694 31.40 -60.95 -51.70
CA GLU A 694 32.74 -61.14 -52.28
C GLU A 694 32.99 -62.56 -52.83
N THR A 695 32.02 -63.46 -52.71
CA THR A 695 32.15 -64.85 -53.16
C THR A 695 32.06 -64.95 -54.70
N PRO A 696 32.96 -65.72 -55.35
CA PRO A 696 32.89 -65.94 -56.79
C PRO A 696 31.57 -66.62 -57.17
N VAL A 697 30.80 -65.95 -58.02
CA VAL A 697 29.45 -66.38 -58.40
C VAL A 697 29.50 -67.62 -59.29
N ALA A 698 29.07 -68.77 -58.76
CA ALA A 698 29.13 -70.07 -59.43
C ALA A 698 27.79 -70.46 -60.07
N THR A 699 26.66 -69.96 -59.57
CA THR A 699 25.32 -70.37 -60.04
C THR A 699 24.49 -69.21 -60.63
N LEU A 700 23.52 -69.55 -61.48
CA LEU A 700 22.54 -68.58 -62.02
C LEU A 700 21.64 -67.99 -60.91
N ALA A 701 21.38 -68.75 -59.85
CA ALA A 701 20.60 -68.30 -58.71
C ALA A 701 21.33 -67.17 -57.97
N GLU A 702 22.62 -67.34 -57.70
CA GLU A 702 23.45 -66.30 -57.06
C GLU A 702 23.55 -65.03 -57.91
N ARG A 703 23.62 -65.14 -59.25
CA ARG A 703 23.59 -63.96 -60.14
C ARG A 703 22.28 -63.19 -60.08
N ARG A 704 21.14 -63.89 -59.97
CA ARG A 704 19.83 -63.25 -59.81
C ARG A 704 19.70 -62.55 -58.47
N GLU A 705 20.23 -63.17 -57.42
CA GLU A 705 20.25 -62.59 -56.07
C GLU A 705 21.04 -61.27 -56.03
N ILE A 706 22.23 -61.21 -56.64
CA ILE A 706 23.03 -59.98 -56.71
C ILE A 706 22.31 -58.88 -57.50
N LEU A 707 21.59 -59.21 -58.57
CA LEU A 707 20.80 -58.24 -59.33
C LEU A 707 19.61 -57.71 -58.53
N ALA A 708 18.93 -58.58 -57.78
CA ALA A 708 17.86 -58.18 -56.86
C ALA A 708 18.40 -57.24 -55.76
N GLN A 709 19.51 -57.63 -55.10
CA GLN A 709 20.17 -56.79 -54.09
C GLN A 709 20.57 -55.42 -54.66
N SER A 710 21.11 -55.36 -55.88
CA SER A 710 21.45 -54.10 -56.56
C SER A 710 20.22 -53.25 -56.91
N GLN A 711 19.08 -53.87 -57.22
CA GLN A 711 17.83 -53.15 -57.44
C GLN A 711 17.28 -52.57 -56.13
N ASP A 712 17.31 -53.36 -55.05
CA ASP A 712 16.87 -52.94 -53.72
C ASP A 712 17.73 -51.81 -53.16
N SER A 713 19.07 -51.89 -53.28
CA SER A 713 19.97 -50.80 -52.88
C SER A 713 19.69 -49.50 -53.64
N ARG A 714 19.42 -49.58 -54.96
CA ARG A 714 19.08 -48.40 -55.76
C ARG A 714 17.74 -47.79 -55.33
N GLN A 715 16.74 -48.63 -55.04
CA GLN A 715 15.44 -48.18 -54.56
C GLN A 715 15.56 -47.49 -53.19
N SER A 716 16.37 -48.03 -52.26
CA SER A 716 16.62 -47.43 -50.96
C SER A 716 17.31 -46.06 -51.07
N VAL A 717 18.30 -45.92 -51.96
CA VAL A 717 18.94 -44.62 -52.25
C VAL A 717 17.95 -43.64 -52.86
N GLU A 718 17.10 -44.07 -53.79
CA GLU A 718 16.08 -43.20 -54.40
C GLU A 718 15.08 -42.70 -53.35
N ASN A 719 14.60 -43.58 -52.47
CA ASN A 719 13.69 -43.22 -51.37
C ASN A 719 14.35 -42.22 -50.40
N LEU A 720 15.64 -42.42 -50.09
CA LEU A 720 16.40 -41.49 -49.26
C LEU A 720 16.55 -40.11 -49.91
N LEU A 721 16.85 -40.05 -51.21
CA LEU A 721 16.97 -38.79 -51.95
C LEU A 721 15.63 -38.05 -52.02
N ARG A 722 14.52 -38.78 -52.21
CA ARG A 722 13.17 -38.19 -52.16
C ARG A 722 12.86 -37.61 -50.79
N ARG A 723 13.22 -38.31 -49.71
CA ARG A 723 13.02 -37.86 -48.33
C ARG A 723 13.72 -36.52 -48.04
N PHE A 724 14.94 -36.33 -48.51
CA PHE A 724 15.73 -35.11 -48.26
C PHE A 724 15.74 -34.13 -49.46
N SER A 725 14.83 -34.29 -50.42
CA SER A 725 14.75 -33.40 -51.57
C SER A 725 14.28 -32.00 -51.16
N LEU A 726 14.92 -30.97 -51.75
CA LEU A 726 14.64 -29.56 -51.45
C LEU A 726 13.26 -29.10 -51.97
N GLU A 727 12.63 -29.85 -52.87
CA GLU A 727 11.32 -29.50 -53.47
C GLU A 727 10.15 -29.57 -52.48
N ASN A 728 10.32 -30.20 -51.31
CA ASN A 728 9.29 -30.28 -50.25
C ASN A 728 9.54 -29.33 -49.06
N SER A 729 10.41 -28.32 -49.19
CA SER A 729 10.73 -27.37 -48.11
C SER A 729 9.83 -26.13 -48.01
N GLU A 730 8.73 -26.10 -48.78
CA GLU A 730 7.63 -25.14 -48.59
C GLU A 730 6.36 -25.89 -48.16
N ASN A 731 6.20 -26.09 -46.85
CA ASN A 731 4.91 -26.17 -46.15
C ASN A 731 5.12 -26.06 -44.65
#